data_AF-A0A8J2ZFF4-F1
#
_entry.id   AF-A0A8J2ZFF4-F1
#
_cell.length_a   1.000
_cell.length_b   1.000
_cell.length_c   1.000
_cell.angle_alpha   90.00
_cell.angle_beta   90.00
_cell.angle_gamma   90.00
#
_symmetry.space_group_name_H-M   'P 1'
#
loop_
_entity.id
_entity.type
_entity.pdbx_description
1 polymer ?
#
loop_
_entity_poly.entity_id
_entity_poly.type
_entity_poly.pdbx_seq_one_letter_code
_entity_poly.pdbx_strand_id
1 'polypeptide(L)'
;MPPAKKTPKPEAATEVETLRHPADVTRRNIPTAETSALMAEEEARAKPMLYPRNPDLDPQLVWRGKDALDAEPLAVPTVPIYIQEKVLPEALIRDLLRVSREGAEPQADLFGGFDRIADPETRLEFYRHAENWSNRMILGDSLLVMNSLAEKEGLRGQVQMIYLDPPFGISFASNWQPTTRSRTVGETARDLSREPEQIKAFRDTWRDGIHSYLAFWRDRLVVARELLAESGSIFVQIGEENAHRMRALLDEVFGPDCAVVTLLVKKKGSQRSTLIDPVNDYILWYGRTPRTEGRLKFRPLFEPRELDAETLDEFTLVELPDGQEVKLADLAAPDGTPTDYRLRPQRLFRDWPGARLFRSWPITNGGERPNQMDPVPYRGVLVPPPRGQCWRHPSRAAEGEVAPMQRVVMAGRLTGTTSAPGFKRYLDDFAFKTLSNWWDGLGGASRPIYVVQTNEEVVKRCVLMTTDPGDLVLDPTCGSGTTAAVAEAWGRRWITIDTSRVALALARTRLMAARHAAFLLRDSREGAAKEADLTGRPPEPGPFAGDIRQGFVLERAARITSSVVANNAEIDVIHARWQPALDAARAALNAALGTAHEEWQVPRSLPEGAPEAARASHAAFWQAKRERQAEMDASIARNAEVELLHDRPYTKRNALRVTGPFTVESLSPHRVLPADEEEAAVVEALAAEAGEAPPPRRRLRAAPAGAEDFVTAVLDNLAKAGVQNTKKNERLMFATIRPWPGKGHVAAEATWMEGDQPRRAAIVIGPEYGTVGADLVREAARECRDWADALVVCGFAFDPQVGETTMNLGRLTVLKARMSQELHAAEAYKAGGGNLFVVFGEPDIALERRPDGACVVRLKGVDIFDPTTGEVRSSRNLEEDVACWFVDTDYDGDSFFVRQAYFLGGKDPFEKLKAALKAEVDEAAWSTLRASESRPFPPPKSGRIAVKVINHYGDEAMRVFGVG
;
A
#
# COMPACT_ATOMS: atom_id res chain seq x y z
N MET A 1 12.15 55.33 21.83
CA MET A 1 12.52 53.91 22.00
C MET A 1 12.12 53.16 20.73
N PRO A 2 12.99 52.33 20.14
CA PRO A 2 12.55 51.37 19.12
C PRO A 2 11.59 50.34 19.74
N PRO A 3 10.66 49.75 18.97
CA PRO A 3 9.77 48.73 19.50
C PRO A 3 10.59 47.52 19.98
N ALA A 4 10.29 47.04 21.18
CA ALA A 4 10.94 45.85 21.72
C ALA A 4 10.74 44.68 20.76
N LYS A 5 11.84 44.10 20.25
CA LYS A 5 11.80 42.85 19.51
C LYS A 5 11.13 41.83 20.44
N LYS A 6 9.93 41.37 20.08
CA LYS A 6 9.32 40.19 20.72
C LYS A 6 10.33 39.06 20.59
N THR A 7 10.84 38.57 21.72
CA THR A 7 11.55 37.30 21.75
C THR A 7 10.63 36.25 21.12
N PRO A 8 11.10 35.47 20.15
CA PRO A 8 10.30 34.37 19.63
C PRO A 8 9.96 33.45 20.81
N LYS A 9 8.68 33.05 20.93
CA LYS A 9 8.35 31.90 21.77
C LYS A 9 9.19 30.71 21.27
N PRO A 10 9.76 29.88 22.15
CA PRO A 10 10.33 28.61 21.69
C PRO A 10 9.24 27.87 20.91
N GLU A 11 9.57 27.42 19.70
CA GLU A 11 8.69 26.52 18.97
C GLU A 11 8.52 25.24 19.80
N ALA A 12 7.28 24.77 19.90
CA ALA A 12 7.02 23.52 20.61
C ALA A 12 7.66 22.37 19.83
N ALA A 13 8.42 21.52 20.53
CA ALA A 13 9.14 20.42 19.90
C ALA A 13 8.21 19.54 19.06
N THR A 14 8.67 19.13 17.88
CA THR A 14 7.89 18.32 16.95
C THR A 14 7.66 16.93 17.54
N GLU A 15 6.41 16.59 17.81
CA GLU A 15 6.05 15.28 18.34
C GLU A 15 6.20 14.20 17.25
N VAL A 16 7.04 13.19 17.49
CA VAL A 16 7.14 12.01 16.63
C VAL A 16 6.11 10.99 17.09
N GLU A 17 5.11 10.76 16.25
CA GLU A 17 4.01 9.84 16.49
C GLU A 17 3.97 8.71 15.45
N THR A 18 3.24 7.65 15.76
CA THR A 18 2.95 6.56 14.83
C THR A 18 1.53 6.05 15.04
N LEU A 19 0.97 5.40 14.02
CA LEU A 19 -0.36 4.82 14.13
C LEU A 19 -0.30 3.56 14.99
N ARG A 20 -1.26 3.45 15.92
CA ARG A 20 -1.46 2.28 16.77
C ARG A 20 -2.87 1.77 16.52
N HIS A 21 -3.00 0.47 16.33
CA HIS A 21 -4.31 -0.17 16.25
C HIS A 21 -4.80 -0.49 17.67
N PRO A 22 -6.13 -0.51 17.89
CA PRO A 22 -6.72 -0.93 19.17
C PRO A 22 -6.25 -2.32 19.64
N ALA A 23 -6.23 -2.56 20.95
CA ALA A 23 -5.69 -3.79 21.54
C ALA A 23 -6.50 -5.08 21.23
N ASP A 24 -7.71 -4.94 20.68
CA ASP A 24 -8.50 -6.05 20.13
C ASP A 24 -8.10 -6.42 18.68
N VAL A 25 -7.35 -5.55 18.00
CA VAL A 25 -6.82 -5.81 16.65
C VAL A 25 -5.52 -6.61 16.76
N THR A 26 -5.64 -7.92 16.54
CA THR A 26 -4.57 -8.90 16.73
C THR A 26 -4.27 -9.68 15.45
N ARG A 27 -3.13 -10.36 15.44
CA ARG A 27 -2.74 -11.40 14.48
C ARG A 27 -2.48 -12.71 15.22
N ARG A 28 -2.30 -13.84 14.52
CA ARG A 28 -1.77 -15.04 15.16
C ARG A 28 -0.29 -14.85 15.49
N ASN A 29 0.14 -15.45 16.60
CA ASN A 29 1.55 -15.73 16.84
C ASN A 29 2.04 -16.72 15.77
N ILE A 30 3.16 -16.42 15.11
CA ILE A 30 3.76 -17.23 14.05
C ILE A 30 5.25 -17.46 14.37
N PRO A 31 5.86 -18.55 13.89
CA PRO A 31 7.26 -18.85 14.18
C PRO A 31 8.23 -17.78 13.65
N THR A 32 9.41 -17.77 14.23
CA THR A 32 10.56 -16.94 13.87
C THR A 32 11.55 -17.76 13.04
N ALA A 33 12.55 -17.12 12.42
CA ALA A 33 13.58 -17.84 11.68
C ALA A 33 14.34 -18.84 12.59
N GLU A 34 14.60 -18.38 13.82
CA GLU A 34 15.28 -19.07 14.92
C GLU A 34 14.52 -20.31 15.40
N THR A 35 13.19 -20.28 15.37
CA THR A 35 12.31 -21.37 15.83
C THR A 35 11.80 -22.27 14.70
N SER A 36 12.25 -22.05 13.45
CA SER A 36 11.79 -22.80 12.27
C SER A 36 11.94 -24.33 12.38
N ALA A 37 12.99 -24.82 13.04
CA ALA A 37 13.19 -26.25 13.30
C ALA A 37 12.02 -26.91 14.07
N LEU A 38 11.31 -26.15 14.92
CA LEU A 38 10.17 -26.66 15.70
C LEU A 38 8.93 -26.94 14.83
N MET A 39 8.87 -26.36 13.62
CA MET A 39 7.77 -26.54 12.69
C MET A 39 7.95 -27.72 11.73
N ALA A 40 9.14 -28.34 11.68
CA ALA A 40 9.49 -29.33 10.66
C ALA A 40 8.54 -30.54 10.60
N GLU A 41 8.09 -31.06 11.75
CA GLU A 41 7.09 -32.14 11.80
C GLU A 41 5.71 -31.68 11.31
N GLU A 42 5.30 -30.45 11.63
CA GLU A 42 4.00 -29.91 11.23
C GLU A 42 3.98 -29.61 9.72
N GLU A 43 5.08 -29.08 9.17
CA GLU A 43 5.30 -28.95 7.72
C GLU A 43 5.25 -30.31 7.01
N ALA A 44 5.96 -31.31 7.52
CA ALA A 44 6.00 -32.64 6.92
C ALA A 44 4.63 -33.35 6.91
N ARG A 45 3.77 -33.03 7.90
CA ARG A 45 2.39 -33.53 8.02
C ARG A 45 1.34 -32.61 7.39
N ALA A 46 1.73 -31.46 6.83
CA ALA A 46 0.81 -30.47 6.27
C ALA A 46 0.04 -31.03 5.06
N LYS A 47 -1.29 -31.01 5.15
CA LYS A 47 -2.18 -31.39 4.04
C LYS A 47 -2.43 -30.16 3.15
N PRO A 48 -2.45 -30.32 1.81
CA PRO A 48 -2.84 -29.22 0.93
C PRO A 48 -4.31 -28.86 1.14
N MET A 49 -4.62 -27.57 1.12
CA MET A 49 -6.00 -27.09 1.04
C MET A 49 -6.53 -27.31 -0.38
N LEU A 50 -7.76 -27.81 -0.50
CA LEU A 50 -8.42 -28.06 -1.77
C LEU A 50 -9.46 -26.97 -2.05
N TYR A 51 -9.24 -26.18 -3.10
CA TYR A 51 -10.18 -25.17 -3.56
C TYR A 51 -11.02 -25.74 -4.71
N PRO A 52 -12.31 -26.08 -4.50
CA PRO A 52 -13.17 -26.58 -5.56
C PRO A 52 -13.51 -25.46 -6.54
N ARG A 53 -13.46 -25.76 -7.83
CA ARG A 53 -13.99 -24.90 -8.89
C ARG A 53 -15.51 -24.83 -8.79
N ASN A 54 -16.09 -23.67 -9.08
CA ASN A 54 -17.53 -23.54 -9.31
C ASN A 54 -17.84 -23.79 -10.81
N PRO A 55 -18.52 -24.90 -11.18
CA PRO A 55 -18.89 -25.18 -12.58
C PRO A 55 -20.13 -24.39 -13.04
N ASP A 56 -20.89 -23.78 -12.12
CA ASP A 56 -22.15 -23.08 -12.42
C ASP A 56 -21.93 -21.65 -12.93
N LEU A 57 -20.68 -21.18 -13.02
CA LEU A 57 -20.32 -19.85 -13.51
C LEU A 57 -20.23 -19.83 -15.05
N ASP A 58 -20.77 -18.74 -15.61
CA ASP A 58 -21.02 -18.42 -17.02
C ASP A 58 -19.73 -18.47 -17.91
N PRO A 59 -19.82 -18.34 -19.26
CA PRO A 59 -18.90 -19.01 -20.20
C PRO A 59 -17.41 -18.75 -19.96
N GLN A 60 -16.68 -19.85 -19.82
CA GLN A 60 -15.31 -19.85 -19.31
C GLN A 60 -14.27 -19.84 -20.43
N LEU A 61 -13.13 -19.19 -20.19
CA LEU A 61 -12.04 -19.11 -21.13
C LEU A 61 -11.31 -20.47 -21.18
N VAL A 62 -11.12 -21.06 -22.36
CA VAL A 62 -10.38 -22.33 -22.53
C VAL A 62 -8.95 -22.05 -23.00
N TRP A 63 -7.97 -22.69 -22.37
CA TRP A 63 -6.56 -22.62 -22.74
C TRP A 63 -5.87 -23.97 -22.61
N ARG A 64 -4.69 -24.13 -23.25
CA ARG A 64 -3.92 -25.39 -23.21
C ARG A 64 -3.62 -25.79 -21.76
N GLY A 65 -3.94 -27.04 -21.42
CA GLY A 65 -3.73 -27.60 -20.08
C GLY A 65 -4.84 -27.28 -19.08
N LYS A 66 -5.76 -26.35 -19.37
CA LYS A 66 -6.82 -25.97 -18.43
C LYS A 66 -7.69 -27.15 -18.03
N ASP A 67 -8.18 -27.94 -18.98
CA ASP A 67 -9.08 -29.07 -18.71
C ASP A 67 -8.44 -30.12 -17.77
N ALA A 68 -7.11 -30.24 -17.77
CA ALA A 68 -6.38 -31.10 -16.85
C ALA A 68 -6.20 -30.48 -15.44
N LEU A 69 -5.99 -29.16 -15.37
CA LEU A 69 -5.97 -28.39 -14.11
C LEU A 69 -7.38 -28.25 -13.47
N ASP A 70 -8.42 -28.38 -14.29
CA ASP A 70 -9.83 -28.30 -13.91
C ASP A 70 -10.43 -29.67 -13.52
N ALA A 71 -9.71 -30.77 -13.78
CA ALA A 71 -10.19 -32.13 -13.51
C ALA A 71 -10.23 -32.48 -12.01
N GLU A 72 -9.43 -31.79 -11.19
CA GLU A 72 -9.37 -31.94 -9.74
C GLU A 72 -9.43 -30.55 -9.07
N PRO A 73 -9.84 -30.44 -7.79
CA PRO A 73 -9.75 -29.21 -7.02
C PRO A 73 -8.30 -28.68 -6.97
N LEU A 74 -8.14 -27.36 -6.98
CA LEU A 74 -6.82 -26.73 -6.85
C LEU A 74 -6.23 -27.05 -5.47
N ALA A 75 -5.13 -27.81 -5.45
CA ALA A 75 -4.44 -28.22 -4.23
C ALA A 75 -3.28 -27.25 -3.91
N VAL A 76 -3.40 -26.47 -2.83
CA VAL A 76 -2.38 -25.52 -2.39
C VAL A 76 -1.75 -25.97 -1.07
N PRO A 77 -0.42 -26.17 -0.98
CA PRO A 77 0.27 -26.48 0.27
C PRO A 77 0.06 -25.43 1.37
N THR A 78 -0.23 -25.87 2.59
CA THR A 78 -0.47 -25.00 3.75
C THR A 78 0.80 -24.84 4.58
N VAL A 79 1.57 -23.82 4.22
CA VAL A 79 2.94 -23.55 4.67
C VAL A 79 2.98 -22.58 5.87
N PRO A 80 3.78 -22.77 6.93
CA PRO A 80 4.09 -21.69 7.87
C PRO A 80 4.78 -20.47 7.20
N ILE A 81 4.65 -19.33 7.86
CA ILE A 81 5.36 -18.08 7.54
C ILE A 81 6.29 -17.77 8.74
N TYR A 82 7.52 -17.34 8.47
CA TYR A 82 8.56 -17.12 9.47
C TYR A 82 8.94 -15.64 9.60
N ILE A 83 8.83 -15.06 10.80
CA ILE A 83 9.34 -13.71 11.09
C ILE A 83 10.87 -13.72 10.98
N GLN A 84 11.40 -12.83 10.14
CA GLN A 84 12.84 -12.62 9.95
C GLN A 84 13.33 -11.36 10.68
N GLU A 85 12.48 -10.33 10.80
CA GLU A 85 12.83 -9.04 11.41
C GLU A 85 11.59 -8.38 12.04
N LYS A 86 11.76 -7.78 13.22
CA LYS A 86 10.78 -6.87 13.85
C LYS A 86 11.27 -5.43 13.72
N VAL A 87 10.49 -4.57 13.09
CA VAL A 87 10.88 -3.19 12.72
C VAL A 87 9.93 -2.18 13.34
N LEU A 88 10.47 -1.23 14.11
CA LEU A 88 9.73 -0.12 14.71
C LEU A 88 10.37 1.23 14.33
N PRO A 89 9.89 1.89 13.26
CA PRO A 89 10.47 3.15 12.79
C PRO A 89 10.47 4.27 13.82
N GLU A 90 9.45 4.33 14.70
CA GLU A 90 9.40 5.26 15.84
C GLU A 90 10.62 5.11 16.76
N ALA A 91 11.08 3.88 17.02
CA ALA A 91 12.24 3.63 17.87
C ALA A 91 13.55 4.12 17.22
N LEU A 92 13.71 3.90 15.91
CA LEU A 92 14.87 4.36 15.15
C LEU A 92 15.00 5.90 15.15
N ILE A 93 13.88 6.62 15.03
CA ILE A 93 13.89 8.09 15.09
C ILE A 93 14.11 8.59 16.53
N ARG A 94 13.57 7.92 17.54
CA ARG A 94 13.84 8.24 18.96
C ARG A 94 15.31 8.01 19.35
N ASP A 95 15.96 6.99 18.80
CA ASP A 95 17.40 6.76 18.96
C ASP A 95 18.25 7.92 18.39
N LEU A 96 17.89 8.45 17.22
CA LEU A 96 18.54 9.64 16.64
C LEU A 96 18.30 10.91 17.47
N LEU A 97 17.07 11.13 17.95
CA LEU A 97 16.72 12.23 18.86
C LEU A 97 17.51 12.15 20.18
N ARG A 98 17.77 10.95 20.71
CA ARG A 98 18.62 10.75 21.90
C ARG A 98 20.06 11.19 21.64
N VAL A 99 20.63 10.80 20.49
CA VAL A 99 22.01 11.10 20.11
C VAL A 99 22.23 12.60 19.91
N SER A 100 21.27 13.29 19.29
CA SER A 100 21.30 14.74 19.09
C SER A 100 21.21 15.58 20.38
N ARG A 101 20.97 14.96 21.55
CA ARG A 101 20.68 15.66 22.83
C ARG A 101 21.75 15.47 23.91
N GLU A 102 22.97 15.04 23.54
CA GLU A 102 24.17 14.87 24.37
C GLU A 102 23.93 14.62 25.88
N GLY A 103 23.89 13.34 26.29
CA GLY A 103 23.76 12.96 27.70
C GLY A 103 22.34 12.63 28.17
N ALA A 104 21.40 12.40 27.25
CA ALA A 104 20.09 11.83 27.58
C ALA A 104 20.22 10.40 28.15
N GLU A 105 19.51 10.13 29.25
CA GLU A 105 19.55 8.83 29.95
C GLU A 105 19.13 7.64 29.06
N PRO A 106 19.55 6.40 29.40
CA PRO A 106 19.09 5.20 28.72
C PRO A 106 17.57 5.09 28.75
N GLN A 107 16.93 5.20 27.58
CA GLN A 107 15.49 5.10 27.47
C GLN A 107 15.02 3.66 27.79
N ALA A 108 13.83 3.54 28.40
CA ALA A 108 13.16 2.26 28.57
C ALA A 108 13.01 1.52 27.23
N ASP A 109 12.89 0.18 27.27
CA ASP A 109 12.88 -0.65 26.07
C ASP A 109 11.78 -0.22 25.08
N LEU A 110 12.20 0.41 23.99
CA LEU A 110 11.33 0.96 22.96
C LEU A 110 10.53 -0.13 22.23
N PHE A 111 10.97 -1.39 22.32
CA PHE A 111 10.32 -2.56 21.73
C PHE A 111 9.46 -3.34 22.72
N GLY A 112 9.45 -3.00 24.01
CA GLY A 112 8.74 -3.75 25.07
C GLY A 112 7.20 -3.75 24.99
N GLY A 113 6.63 -3.11 23.97
CA GLY A 113 5.20 -3.19 23.62
C GLY A 113 4.96 -3.63 22.17
N PHE A 114 5.96 -4.19 21.49
CA PHE A 114 5.80 -4.79 20.17
C PHE A 114 5.05 -6.12 20.30
N ASP A 115 5.54 -7.01 21.17
CA ASP A 115 4.90 -8.29 21.50
C ASP A 115 3.95 -8.18 22.70
N ARG A 116 2.97 -9.08 22.76
CA ARG A 116 1.89 -9.20 23.77
C ARG A 116 2.09 -10.41 24.66
N ILE A 117 2.59 -11.51 24.09
CA ILE A 117 2.86 -12.74 24.82
C ILE A 117 4.16 -12.55 25.61
N ALA A 118 4.06 -12.39 26.94
CA ALA A 118 5.23 -12.21 27.80
C ALA A 118 5.92 -13.53 28.15
N ASP A 119 5.17 -14.64 28.21
CA ASP A 119 5.63 -15.95 28.63
C ASP A 119 6.39 -16.71 27.52
N PRO A 120 7.60 -17.23 27.76
CA PRO A 120 8.39 -17.94 26.74
C PRO A 120 7.78 -19.26 26.25
N GLU A 121 7.11 -20.04 27.11
CA GLU A 121 6.51 -21.32 26.69
C GLU A 121 5.32 -21.06 25.76
N THR A 122 4.48 -20.08 26.10
CA THR A 122 3.35 -19.60 25.30
C THR A 122 3.80 -19.02 23.94
N ARG A 123 5.01 -18.44 23.85
CA ARG A 123 5.57 -17.97 22.55
C ARG A 123 5.83 -19.11 21.57
N LEU A 124 6.16 -20.32 22.05
CA LEU A 124 6.39 -21.49 21.20
C LEU A 124 5.10 -22.18 20.75
N GLU A 125 3.95 -21.80 21.32
CA GLU A 125 2.63 -22.28 20.89
C GLU A 125 2.10 -21.51 19.65
N PHE A 126 2.76 -21.73 18.52
CA PHE A 126 2.46 -21.07 17.25
C PHE A 126 1.00 -21.31 16.78
N TYR A 127 0.43 -20.30 16.14
CA TYR A 127 -0.96 -20.23 15.65
C TYR A 127 -2.07 -20.35 16.72
N ARG A 128 -1.77 -20.74 17.96
CA ARG A 128 -2.76 -20.86 19.05
C ARG A 128 -3.14 -19.51 19.65
N HIS A 129 -2.14 -18.65 19.89
CA HIS A 129 -2.31 -17.39 20.62
C HIS A 129 -2.42 -16.16 19.73
N ALA A 130 -2.98 -15.09 20.31
CA ALA A 130 -3.15 -13.80 19.67
C ALA A 130 -2.02 -12.85 20.06
N GLU A 131 -1.43 -12.21 19.06
CA GLU A 131 -0.31 -11.28 19.15
C GLU A 131 -0.75 -9.90 18.63
N ASN A 132 -0.10 -8.81 19.05
CA ASN A 132 -0.40 -7.46 18.61
C ASN A 132 -0.29 -7.34 17.08
N TRP A 133 -1.19 -6.57 16.46
CA TRP A 133 -1.08 -6.34 15.03
C TRP A 133 0.18 -5.54 14.68
N SER A 134 1.06 -6.18 13.92
CA SER A 134 2.14 -5.57 13.14
C SER A 134 1.81 -5.71 11.66
N ASN A 135 2.09 -4.68 10.86
CA ASN A 135 1.96 -4.76 9.41
C ASN A 135 3.05 -5.70 8.82
N ARG A 136 2.87 -6.22 7.60
CA ARG A 136 3.64 -7.41 7.15
C ARG A 136 4.19 -7.27 5.74
N MET A 137 5.47 -7.58 5.60
CA MET A 137 6.18 -7.67 4.33
C MET A 137 6.74 -9.08 4.18
N ILE A 138 6.23 -9.85 3.22
CA ILE A 138 6.44 -11.30 3.15
C ILE A 138 7.20 -11.68 1.86
N LEU A 139 8.36 -12.32 2.02
CA LEU A 139 9.13 -12.91 0.93
C LEU A 139 8.60 -14.32 0.62
N GLY A 140 8.04 -14.53 -0.57
CA GLY A 140 7.62 -15.85 -1.01
C GLY A 140 6.63 -15.85 -2.16
N ASP A 141 6.26 -17.04 -2.61
CA ASP A 141 5.21 -17.23 -3.61
C ASP A 141 3.85 -16.80 -3.03
N SER A 142 3.19 -15.83 -3.69
CA SER A 142 1.95 -15.25 -3.18
C SER A 142 0.75 -16.21 -3.12
N LEU A 143 0.72 -17.30 -3.89
CA LEU A 143 -0.32 -18.33 -3.75
C LEU A 143 -0.16 -19.08 -2.42
N LEU A 144 1.08 -19.48 -2.10
CA LEU A 144 1.41 -20.17 -0.85
C LEU A 144 1.22 -19.27 0.38
N VAL A 145 1.67 -18.01 0.31
CA VAL A 145 1.45 -17.03 1.38
C VAL A 145 -0.05 -16.80 1.60
N MET A 146 -0.82 -16.52 0.55
CA MET A 146 -2.27 -16.28 0.69
C MET A 146 -3.02 -17.49 1.26
N ASN A 147 -2.63 -18.72 0.89
CA ASN A 147 -3.20 -19.93 1.48
C ASN A 147 -2.84 -20.08 2.97
N SER A 148 -1.60 -19.77 3.36
CA SER A 148 -1.21 -19.74 4.78
C SER A 148 -2.00 -18.71 5.60
N LEU A 149 -2.12 -17.49 5.08
CA LEU A 149 -2.94 -16.43 5.67
C LEU A 149 -4.40 -16.87 5.85
N ALA A 150 -4.94 -17.60 4.87
CA ALA A 150 -6.30 -18.13 4.91
C ALA A 150 -6.46 -19.25 5.97
N GLU A 151 -5.62 -20.28 5.95
CA GLU A 151 -5.81 -21.51 6.75
C GLU A 151 -5.18 -21.45 8.14
N LYS A 152 -3.91 -21.03 8.24
CA LYS A 152 -3.14 -21.04 9.49
C LYS A 152 -3.45 -19.81 10.33
N GLU A 153 -3.66 -18.66 9.69
CA GLU A 153 -3.94 -17.40 10.39
C GLU A 153 -5.43 -17.03 10.44
N GLY A 154 -6.27 -17.71 9.66
CA GLY A 154 -7.73 -17.56 9.70
C GLY A 154 -8.25 -16.29 9.03
N LEU A 155 -7.49 -15.68 8.11
CA LEU A 155 -7.84 -14.42 7.44
C LEU A 155 -8.85 -14.55 6.28
N ARG A 156 -9.44 -15.74 6.09
CA ARG A 156 -10.59 -15.92 5.18
C ARG A 156 -11.71 -14.93 5.53
N GLY A 157 -12.22 -14.22 4.53
CA GLY A 157 -13.29 -13.23 4.71
C GLY A 157 -12.90 -11.97 5.50
N GLN A 158 -11.60 -11.68 5.71
CA GLN A 158 -11.15 -10.54 6.52
C GLN A 158 -10.47 -9.40 5.74
N VAL A 159 -10.02 -9.64 4.51
CA VAL A 159 -9.37 -8.62 3.68
C VAL A 159 -10.43 -7.71 3.06
N GLN A 160 -10.35 -6.40 3.30
CA GLN A 160 -11.34 -5.46 2.75
C GLN A 160 -10.93 -4.97 1.34
N MET A 161 -9.64 -4.88 1.04
CA MET A 161 -9.16 -4.53 -0.29
C MET A 161 -7.95 -5.35 -0.71
N ILE A 162 -7.97 -5.84 -1.96
CA ILE A 162 -6.80 -6.37 -2.65
C ILE A 162 -6.41 -5.41 -3.78
N TYR A 163 -5.14 -5.00 -3.85
CA TYR A 163 -4.57 -4.33 -5.02
C TYR A 163 -3.60 -5.28 -5.71
N LEU A 164 -3.75 -5.45 -7.03
CA LEU A 164 -2.93 -6.34 -7.83
C LEU A 164 -2.35 -5.57 -9.02
N ASP A 165 -1.03 -5.47 -9.10
CA ASP A 165 -0.28 -4.87 -10.21
C ASP A 165 0.62 -5.95 -10.84
N PRO A 166 0.03 -6.92 -11.58
CA PRO A 166 0.74 -8.03 -12.19
C PRO A 166 1.59 -7.55 -13.39
N PRO A 167 2.58 -8.32 -13.86
CA PRO A 167 3.27 -8.01 -15.10
C PRO A 167 2.27 -7.98 -16.28
N PHE A 168 2.21 -6.86 -17.01
CA PHE A 168 1.16 -6.59 -18.01
C PHE A 168 1.19 -7.50 -19.26
N GLY A 169 2.31 -8.17 -19.53
CA GLY A 169 2.52 -8.95 -20.75
C GLY A 169 3.64 -9.99 -20.58
N ILE A 170 3.82 -10.82 -21.62
CA ILE A 170 4.74 -11.96 -21.63
C ILE A 170 6.17 -11.63 -22.07
N SER A 171 6.43 -10.42 -22.59
CA SER A 171 7.75 -9.99 -23.03
C SER A 171 8.61 -9.46 -21.86
N PHE A 172 9.74 -10.12 -21.60
CA PHE A 172 10.46 -10.02 -20.33
C PHE A 172 11.34 -8.77 -20.09
N ALA A 173 11.77 -8.09 -21.15
CA ALA A 173 13.03 -7.34 -21.14
C ALA A 173 13.07 -6.01 -20.35
N SER A 174 12.04 -5.65 -19.56
CA SER A 174 11.90 -4.28 -19.03
C SER A 174 11.45 -4.10 -17.58
N ASN A 175 10.97 -5.14 -16.88
CA ASN A 175 10.10 -4.91 -15.70
C ASN A 175 10.68 -5.26 -14.32
N TRP A 176 11.87 -5.87 -14.25
CA TRP A 176 12.49 -6.28 -12.97
C TRP A 176 13.85 -5.62 -12.76
N GLN A 177 14.10 -5.14 -11.54
CA GLN A 177 15.33 -4.41 -11.23
C GLN A 177 16.39 -5.37 -10.65
N PRO A 178 17.51 -5.64 -11.34
CA PRO A 178 18.46 -6.68 -10.94
C PRO A 178 19.35 -6.30 -9.74
N THR A 179 19.36 -5.01 -9.35
CA THR A 179 20.12 -4.48 -8.19
C THR A 179 19.40 -3.27 -7.62
N THR A 180 19.62 -2.94 -6.35
CA THR A 180 19.12 -1.68 -5.75
C THR A 180 19.79 -0.42 -6.34
N ARG A 181 20.85 -0.56 -7.16
CA ARG A 181 21.67 0.53 -7.73
C ARG A 181 21.24 0.97 -9.12
N SER A 182 20.95 0.02 -10.01
CA SER A 182 20.62 0.27 -11.41
C SER A 182 19.15 0.02 -11.68
N ARG A 183 18.49 1.00 -12.32
CA ARG A 183 17.14 0.87 -12.89
C ARG A 183 17.16 0.44 -14.36
N THR A 184 18.34 0.34 -14.98
CA THR A 184 18.47 -0.05 -16.38
C THR A 184 18.30 -1.56 -16.48
N VAL A 185 17.34 -1.98 -17.31
CA VAL A 185 17.13 -3.37 -17.69
C VAL A 185 17.56 -3.53 -19.15
N GLY A 186 18.21 -4.64 -19.47
CA GLY A 186 18.74 -4.94 -20.79
C GLY A 186 18.54 -6.40 -21.17
N GLU A 187 18.95 -6.77 -22.38
CA GLU A 187 18.76 -8.12 -22.93
C GLU A 187 19.98 -9.04 -22.70
N THR A 188 20.98 -8.61 -21.93
CA THR A 188 22.20 -9.41 -21.73
C THR A 188 22.07 -10.30 -20.50
N ALA A 189 22.86 -11.39 -20.44
CA ALA A 189 22.93 -12.28 -19.27
C ALA A 189 23.39 -11.60 -17.96
N ARG A 190 23.70 -10.30 -17.98
CA ARG A 190 24.01 -9.48 -16.79
C ARG A 190 22.77 -8.81 -16.18
N ASP A 191 21.68 -8.73 -16.96
CA ASP A 191 20.47 -7.97 -16.66
C ASP A 191 19.30 -8.87 -16.21
N LEU A 192 19.45 -10.19 -16.38
CA LEU A 192 18.52 -11.20 -15.85
C LEU A 192 18.57 -11.22 -14.32
N SER A 193 17.40 -11.34 -13.69
CA SER A 193 17.28 -11.52 -12.24
C SER A 193 17.95 -12.81 -11.80
N ARG A 194 18.58 -12.79 -10.61
CA ARG A 194 19.30 -13.93 -10.02
C ARG A 194 18.45 -14.73 -9.04
N GLU A 195 17.20 -14.31 -8.80
CA GLU A 195 16.41 -14.81 -7.68
C GLU A 195 15.53 -16.02 -8.06
N PRO A 196 15.60 -17.14 -7.32
CA PRO A 196 14.93 -18.39 -7.66
C PRO A 196 13.42 -18.30 -7.81
N GLU A 197 12.76 -17.52 -6.98
CA GLU A 197 11.29 -17.46 -6.88
C GLU A 197 10.71 -16.54 -7.94
N GLN A 198 11.40 -15.42 -8.24
CA GLN A 198 11.16 -14.67 -9.47
C GLN A 198 11.36 -15.60 -10.66
N ILE A 199 12.53 -16.25 -10.76
CA ILE A 199 12.83 -17.23 -11.80
C ILE A 199 11.75 -18.34 -11.83
N LYS A 200 11.20 -18.85 -10.73
CA LYS A 200 10.16 -19.90 -10.80
C LYS A 200 8.81 -19.37 -11.29
N ALA A 201 8.45 -18.14 -10.91
CA ALA A 201 7.32 -17.42 -11.50
C ALA A 201 7.53 -17.03 -12.99
N PHE A 202 8.74 -17.22 -13.54
CA PHE A 202 9.16 -16.65 -14.83
C PHE A 202 9.96 -17.59 -15.77
N ARG A 203 10.37 -18.77 -15.32
CA ARG A 203 11.25 -19.77 -15.99
C ARG A 203 10.54 -21.09 -16.25
N ASP A 204 9.39 -21.30 -15.61
CA ASP A 204 8.20 -21.38 -16.44
C ASP A 204 8.07 -20.05 -17.21
N THR A 205 8.95 -19.84 -18.21
CA THR A 205 8.82 -18.78 -19.20
C THR A 205 7.74 -19.24 -20.13
N TRP A 206 6.53 -19.35 -19.59
CA TRP A 206 5.32 -19.43 -20.36
C TRP A 206 5.46 -20.46 -21.45
N ARG A 207 5.73 -21.71 -21.05
CA ARG A 207 6.07 -22.80 -21.98
C ARG A 207 5.06 -22.88 -23.14
N ASP A 208 3.82 -22.49 -22.83
CA ASP A 208 2.66 -22.44 -23.69
C ASP A 208 2.15 -21.00 -23.96
N GLY A 209 3.03 -20.00 -23.93
CA GLY A 209 2.69 -18.58 -24.07
C GLY A 209 1.62 -18.15 -23.08
N ILE A 210 0.68 -17.30 -23.51
CA ILE A 210 -0.44 -16.75 -22.70
C ILE A 210 -1.24 -17.75 -21.83
N HIS A 211 -1.10 -19.04 -22.05
CA HIS A 211 -1.73 -20.09 -21.26
C HIS A 211 -1.23 -20.14 -19.79
N SER A 212 -0.01 -19.69 -19.48
CA SER A 212 0.58 -19.88 -18.13
C SER A 212 0.40 -18.78 -17.03
N TYR A 213 0.20 -17.45 -17.23
CA TYR A 213 -1.10 -17.02 -17.76
C TYR A 213 -2.21 -17.35 -16.81
N LEU A 214 -3.20 -17.89 -17.48
CA LEU A 214 -4.53 -18.02 -16.98
C LEU A 214 -4.51 -19.06 -15.86
N ALA A 215 -3.59 -20.03 -15.87
CA ALA A 215 -3.28 -20.87 -14.72
C ALA A 215 -2.71 -20.08 -13.51
N PHE A 216 -1.55 -19.42 -13.65
CA PHE A 216 -0.86 -18.73 -12.55
C PHE A 216 -1.73 -17.69 -11.82
N TRP A 217 -2.55 -16.95 -12.58
CA TRP A 217 -3.50 -15.99 -12.00
C TRP A 217 -4.83 -16.58 -11.59
N ARG A 218 -5.37 -17.63 -12.26
CA ARG A 218 -6.58 -18.34 -11.80
C ARG A 218 -6.41 -18.77 -10.36
N ASP A 219 -5.31 -19.46 -10.11
CA ASP A 219 -5.07 -20.11 -8.82
C ASP A 219 -4.91 -19.07 -7.70
N ARG A 220 -4.23 -17.96 -8.01
CA ARG A 220 -4.12 -16.81 -7.09
C ARG A 220 -5.44 -16.09 -6.88
N LEU A 221 -6.23 -15.87 -7.92
CA LEU A 221 -7.52 -15.18 -7.83
C LEU A 221 -8.53 -16.01 -7.03
N VAL A 222 -8.49 -17.35 -7.13
CA VAL A 222 -9.31 -18.26 -6.31
C VAL A 222 -9.03 -18.06 -4.82
N VAL A 223 -7.76 -18.07 -4.40
CA VAL A 223 -7.41 -17.84 -2.98
C VAL A 223 -7.65 -16.40 -2.54
N ALA A 224 -7.33 -15.41 -3.39
CA ALA A 224 -7.61 -14.00 -3.15
C ALA A 224 -9.11 -13.73 -2.94
N ARG A 225 -9.98 -14.40 -3.71
CA ARG A 225 -11.44 -14.33 -3.54
C ARG A 225 -11.89 -14.81 -2.16
N GLU A 226 -11.28 -15.86 -1.60
CA GLU A 226 -11.63 -16.39 -0.26
C GLU A 226 -11.05 -15.57 0.90
N LEU A 227 -9.99 -14.80 0.67
CA LEU A 227 -9.48 -13.82 1.66
C LEU A 227 -10.37 -12.57 1.78
N LEU A 228 -11.09 -12.20 0.71
CA LEU A 228 -11.93 -10.99 0.72
C LEU A 228 -13.17 -11.12 1.61
N ALA A 229 -13.39 -10.11 2.44
CA ALA A 229 -14.64 -9.88 3.15
C ALA A 229 -15.82 -9.73 2.18
N GLU A 230 -17.05 -9.98 2.66
CA GLU A 230 -18.28 -9.83 1.87
C GLU A 230 -18.47 -8.42 1.29
N SER A 231 -18.03 -7.38 2.00
CA SER A 231 -18.00 -6.00 1.54
C SER A 231 -16.74 -5.62 0.73
N GLY A 232 -15.84 -6.59 0.53
CA GLY A 232 -14.49 -6.41 0.01
C GLY A 232 -14.41 -6.18 -1.49
N SER A 233 -13.29 -5.61 -1.95
CA SER A 233 -13.02 -5.32 -3.36
C SER A 233 -11.60 -5.73 -3.80
N ILE A 234 -11.47 -6.17 -5.04
CA ILE A 234 -10.19 -6.36 -5.72
C ILE A 234 -10.05 -5.37 -6.89
N PHE A 235 -8.87 -4.78 -7.01
CA PHE A 235 -8.45 -3.94 -8.13
C PHE A 235 -7.29 -4.63 -8.84
N VAL A 236 -7.44 -4.91 -10.13
CA VAL A 236 -6.37 -5.46 -10.98
C VAL A 236 -5.97 -4.43 -12.03
N GLN A 237 -4.78 -3.85 -11.88
CA GLN A 237 -4.21 -2.96 -12.87
C GLN A 237 -3.60 -3.78 -14.02
N ILE A 238 -3.83 -3.40 -15.28
CA ILE A 238 -3.38 -4.19 -16.42
C ILE A 238 -3.28 -3.35 -17.70
N GLY A 239 -2.30 -3.67 -18.54
CA GLY A 239 -2.16 -3.11 -19.88
C GLY A 239 -3.19 -3.67 -20.87
N GLU A 240 -3.40 -2.94 -21.97
CA GLU A 240 -4.37 -3.28 -23.04
C GLU A 240 -4.23 -4.72 -23.58
N GLU A 241 -2.99 -5.21 -23.71
CA GLU A 241 -2.65 -6.53 -24.26
C GLU A 241 -3.43 -7.68 -23.60
N ASN A 242 -3.60 -7.61 -22.28
CA ASN A 242 -4.16 -8.70 -21.47
C ASN A 242 -5.40 -8.31 -20.65
N ALA A 243 -5.85 -7.05 -20.72
CA ALA A 243 -7.03 -6.55 -20.02
C ALA A 243 -8.28 -7.43 -20.24
N HIS A 244 -8.55 -7.83 -21.49
CA HIS A 244 -9.69 -8.67 -21.85
C HIS A 244 -9.57 -10.11 -21.33
N ARG A 245 -8.35 -10.66 -21.22
CA ARG A 245 -8.10 -12.01 -20.70
C ARG A 245 -8.21 -12.06 -19.19
N MET A 246 -7.64 -11.06 -18.51
CA MET A 246 -7.77 -10.88 -17.06
C MET A 246 -9.22 -10.62 -16.66
N ARG A 247 -9.97 -9.83 -17.45
CA ARG A 247 -11.42 -9.62 -17.29
C ARG A 247 -12.19 -10.94 -17.32
N ALA A 248 -12.01 -11.76 -18.36
CA ALA A 248 -12.69 -13.06 -18.48
C ALA A 248 -12.33 -14.01 -17.31
N LEU A 249 -11.08 -13.96 -16.84
CA LEU A 249 -10.64 -14.77 -15.71
C LEU A 249 -11.23 -14.29 -14.37
N LEU A 250 -11.41 -12.98 -14.19
CA LEU A 250 -12.12 -12.43 -13.03
C LEU A 250 -13.62 -12.76 -13.09
N ASP A 251 -14.25 -12.71 -14.27
CA ASP A 251 -15.64 -13.16 -14.46
C ASP A 251 -15.80 -14.66 -14.11
N GLU A 252 -14.82 -15.51 -14.47
CA GLU A 252 -14.80 -16.95 -14.14
C GLU A 252 -14.62 -17.23 -12.63
N VAL A 253 -13.83 -16.43 -11.91
CA VAL A 253 -13.55 -16.66 -10.48
C VAL A 253 -14.58 -15.97 -9.57
N PHE A 254 -14.96 -14.73 -9.88
CA PHE A 254 -15.85 -13.92 -9.04
C PHE A 254 -17.33 -13.98 -9.47
N GLY A 255 -17.59 -14.27 -10.74
CA GLY A 255 -18.89 -14.09 -11.38
C GLY A 255 -19.01 -12.71 -12.07
N PRO A 256 -19.71 -12.60 -13.21
CA PRO A 256 -19.80 -11.35 -13.97
C PRO A 256 -20.55 -10.23 -13.23
N ASP A 257 -21.53 -10.56 -12.39
CA ASP A 257 -22.29 -9.58 -11.59
C ASP A 257 -21.48 -8.93 -10.46
N CYS A 258 -20.32 -9.49 -10.12
CA CYS A 258 -19.36 -8.91 -9.18
C CYS A 258 -18.50 -7.80 -9.81
N ALA A 259 -18.51 -7.65 -11.15
CA ALA A 259 -17.78 -6.58 -11.83
C ALA A 259 -18.42 -5.21 -11.57
N VAL A 260 -17.67 -4.27 -11.00
CA VAL A 260 -18.18 -2.96 -10.60
C VAL A 260 -18.09 -1.96 -11.75
N VAL A 261 -16.87 -1.74 -12.27
CA VAL A 261 -16.54 -0.86 -13.41
C VAL A 261 -15.09 -1.10 -13.85
N THR A 262 -14.75 -0.78 -15.10
CA THR A 262 -13.36 -0.63 -15.56
C THR A 262 -12.96 0.85 -15.50
N LEU A 263 -11.86 1.13 -14.80
CA LEU A 263 -11.27 2.46 -14.70
C LEU A 263 -10.20 2.61 -15.79
N LEU A 264 -10.19 3.75 -16.49
CA LEU A 264 -9.18 4.08 -17.51
C LEU A 264 -8.15 5.04 -16.93
N VAL A 265 -6.88 4.62 -16.88
CA VAL A 265 -5.77 5.42 -16.35
C VAL A 265 -4.87 5.87 -17.49
N LYS A 266 -4.77 7.18 -17.71
CA LYS A 266 -3.99 7.72 -18.82
C LYS A 266 -2.48 7.69 -18.52
N LYS A 267 -1.71 7.11 -19.42
CA LYS A 267 -0.25 6.98 -19.35
C LYS A 267 0.47 8.33 -19.44
N LYS A 268 1.64 8.42 -18.80
CA LYS A 268 2.54 9.58 -18.87
C LYS A 268 3.51 9.44 -20.06
N GLY A 269 3.04 9.76 -21.26
CA GLY A 269 3.91 9.90 -22.44
C GLY A 269 3.25 9.53 -23.77
N SER A 270 3.87 9.96 -24.88
CA SER A 270 3.49 9.56 -26.23
C SER A 270 4.12 8.20 -26.58
N GLN A 271 3.42 7.10 -26.28
CA GLN A 271 3.73 5.81 -26.89
C GLN A 271 3.38 5.86 -28.37
N ARG A 272 4.34 6.25 -29.22
CA ARG A 272 4.12 6.42 -30.66
C ARG A 272 3.77 5.08 -31.32
N SER A 273 2.53 4.97 -31.75
CA SER A 273 2.07 3.91 -32.65
C SER A 273 2.38 4.28 -34.10
N THR A 274 2.31 3.32 -35.01
CA THR A 274 2.21 3.61 -36.46
C THR A 274 0.83 4.12 -36.85
N LEU A 275 -0.16 4.00 -35.96
CA LEU A 275 -1.56 4.41 -36.16
C LEU A 275 -2.01 5.36 -35.04
N ILE A 276 -2.72 4.84 -34.03
CA ILE A 276 -3.20 5.59 -32.86
C ILE A 276 -2.41 5.15 -31.63
N ASP A 277 -1.95 6.13 -30.84
CA ASP A 277 -1.15 5.90 -29.62
C ASP A 277 -2.02 5.25 -28.51
N PRO A 278 -1.62 4.10 -27.93
CA PRO A 278 -2.38 3.41 -26.88
C PRO A 278 -2.16 4.07 -25.50
N VAL A 279 -2.80 5.23 -25.29
CA VAL A 279 -2.55 6.13 -24.15
C VAL A 279 -3.12 5.68 -22.80
N ASN A 280 -3.78 4.52 -22.69
CA ASN A 280 -4.43 4.07 -21.45
C ASN A 280 -3.83 2.75 -20.92
N ASP A 281 -3.77 2.65 -19.60
CA ASP A 281 -3.81 1.39 -18.84
C ASP A 281 -5.20 1.25 -18.20
N TYR A 282 -5.55 0.05 -17.74
CA TYR A 282 -6.87 -0.29 -17.21
C TYR A 282 -6.77 -0.75 -15.76
N ILE A 283 -7.79 -0.47 -14.95
CA ILE A 283 -7.97 -1.13 -13.66
C ILE A 283 -9.35 -1.78 -13.64
N LEU A 284 -9.35 -3.10 -13.47
CA LEU A 284 -10.55 -3.91 -13.35
C LEU A 284 -10.96 -3.96 -11.87
N TRP A 285 -12.13 -3.44 -11.53
CA TRP A 285 -12.65 -3.45 -10.16
C TRP A 285 -13.79 -4.46 -10.01
N TYR A 286 -13.59 -5.43 -9.12
CA TYR A 286 -14.59 -6.42 -8.71
C TYR A 286 -14.86 -6.34 -7.21
N GLY A 287 -16.09 -6.66 -6.81
CA GLY A 287 -16.46 -6.95 -5.43
C GLY A 287 -16.37 -8.45 -5.10
N ARG A 288 -16.38 -8.81 -3.81
CA ARG A 288 -16.59 -10.21 -3.37
C ARG A 288 -18.02 -10.69 -3.70
N THR A 289 -18.99 -9.79 -3.60
CA THR A 289 -20.42 -10.06 -3.85
C THR A 289 -20.96 -9.25 -5.03
N PRO A 290 -22.05 -9.68 -5.68
CA PRO A 290 -22.70 -8.96 -6.77
C PRO A 290 -23.03 -7.50 -6.41
N ARG A 291 -22.82 -6.57 -7.35
CA ARG A 291 -23.08 -5.13 -7.11
C ARG A 291 -24.55 -4.85 -6.76
N THR A 292 -25.46 -5.69 -7.24
CA THR A 292 -26.91 -5.63 -6.99
C THR A 292 -27.32 -5.95 -5.55
N GLU A 293 -26.48 -6.64 -4.77
CA GLU A 293 -26.77 -6.95 -3.36
C GLU A 293 -26.52 -5.78 -2.40
N GLY A 294 -25.82 -4.72 -2.84
CA GLY A 294 -25.59 -3.52 -2.03
C GLY A 294 -24.64 -3.69 -0.83
N ARG A 295 -23.94 -4.84 -0.71
CA ARG A 295 -23.00 -5.12 0.39
C ARG A 295 -21.62 -4.45 0.25
N LEU A 296 -21.22 -4.09 -0.97
CA LEU A 296 -19.88 -3.58 -1.26
C LEU A 296 -19.61 -2.26 -0.54
N LYS A 297 -18.46 -2.14 0.13
CA LYS A 297 -18.04 -0.88 0.75
C LYS A 297 -17.63 0.10 -0.35
N PHE A 298 -18.37 1.21 -0.44
CA PHE A 298 -18.03 2.34 -1.32
C PHE A 298 -18.05 3.67 -0.56
N ARG A 299 -17.10 4.54 -0.90
CA ARG A 299 -17.02 5.95 -0.52
C ARG A 299 -16.84 6.77 -1.80
N PRO A 300 -17.79 7.65 -2.17
CA PRO A 300 -17.61 8.51 -3.33
C PRO A 300 -16.45 9.47 -3.07
N LEU A 301 -15.52 9.54 -4.02
CA LEU A 301 -14.50 10.59 -4.04
C LEU A 301 -15.00 11.77 -4.85
N PHE A 302 -14.55 12.97 -4.47
CA PHE A 302 -15.00 14.22 -5.07
C PHE A 302 -13.79 15.07 -5.46
N GLU A 303 -13.83 15.63 -6.66
CA GLU A 303 -12.84 16.60 -7.13
C GLU A 303 -13.49 17.99 -7.22
N PRO A 304 -12.75 19.08 -6.90
CA PRO A 304 -13.27 20.43 -7.09
C PRO A 304 -13.66 20.66 -8.54
N ARG A 305 -14.71 21.46 -8.75
CA ARG A 305 -14.99 22.00 -10.07
C ARG A 305 -13.98 23.09 -10.39
N GLU A 306 -13.12 22.83 -11.38
CA GLU A 306 -12.25 23.89 -11.91
C GLU A 306 -13.11 24.93 -12.62
N LEU A 307 -12.73 26.20 -12.53
CA LEU A 307 -13.44 27.27 -13.22
C LEU A 307 -12.94 27.38 -14.66
N ASP A 308 -13.43 26.47 -15.49
CA ASP A 308 -13.01 26.23 -16.88
C ASP A 308 -14.18 26.36 -17.88
N ALA A 309 -13.90 26.10 -19.16
CA ALA A 309 -14.92 26.17 -20.21
C ALA A 309 -16.01 25.09 -20.04
N GLU A 310 -15.66 23.86 -19.63
CA GLU A 310 -16.62 22.77 -19.38
C GLU A 310 -17.63 23.16 -18.30
N THR A 311 -17.15 23.75 -17.19
CA THR A 311 -18.01 24.23 -16.11
C THR A 311 -18.89 25.39 -16.55
N LEU A 312 -18.41 26.30 -17.41
CA LEU A 312 -19.22 27.40 -17.96
C LEU A 312 -20.25 26.93 -19.01
N ASP A 313 -20.02 25.78 -19.65
CA ASP A 313 -21.01 25.12 -20.51
C ASP A 313 -22.05 24.29 -19.73
N GLU A 314 -21.73 23.85 -18.51
CA GLU A 314 -22.73 23.30 -17.58
C GLU A 314 -23.56 24.42 -16.90
N PHE A 315 -22.91 25.50 -16.48
CA PHE A 315 -23.48 26.64 -15.73
C PHE A 315 -23.67 27.87 -16.61
N THR A 316 -24.59 27.76 -17.58
CA THR A 316 -24.79 28.74 -18.66
C THR A 316 -25.51 30.03 -18.27
N LEU A 317 -25.92 30.20 -17.01
CA LEU A 317 -26.64 31.38 -16.51
C LEU A 317 -25.82 32.08 -15.41
N VAL A 318 -25.89 33.40 -15.38
CA VAL A 318 -25.26 34.26 -14.38
C VAL A 318 -26.35 35.04 -13.66
N GLU A 319 -26.30 35.04 -12.34
CA GLU A 319 -27.01 36.01 -11.50
C GLU A 319 -26.04 37.13 -11.13
N LEU A 320 -26.30 38.35 -11.60
CA LEU A 320 -25.48 39.53 -11.30
C LEU A 320 -25.72 40.03 -9.86
N PRO A 321 -24.84 40.90 -9.31
CA PRO A 321 -24.93 41.37 -7.91
C PRO A 321 -26.19 42.16 -7.54
N ASP A 322 -26.92 42.66 -8.54
CA ASP A 322 -28.24 43.29 -8.39
C ASP A 322 -29.40 42.27 -8.42
N GLY A 323 -29.09 41.00 -8.69
CA GLY A 323 -30.01 39.88 -8.87
C GLY A 323 -30.51 39.70 -10.30
N GLN A 324 -29.83 40.23 -11.34
CA GLN A 324 -30.27 40.08 -12.73
C GLN A 324 -29.82 38.73 -13.28
N GLU A 325 -30.75 37.96 -13.83
CA GLU A 325 -30.47 36.69 -14.50
C GLU A 325 -30.15 36.94 -15.98
N VAL A 326 -28.94 36.60 -16.41
CA VAL A 326 -28.45 36.76 -17.79
C VAL A 326 -27.87 35.43 -18.28
N LYS A 327 -28.01 35.10 -19.57
CA LYS A 327 -27.24 33.99 -20.15
C LYS A 327 -25.78 34.40 -20.26
N LEU A 328 -24.87 33.51 -19.89
CA LEU A 328 -23.43 33.78 -19.94
C LEU A 328 -22.93 34.17 -21.35
N ALA A 329 -23.55 33.63 -22.40
CA ALA A 329 -23.24 33.97 -23.79
C ALA A 329 -23.72 35.37 -24.22
N ASP A 330 -24.70 35.95 -23.53
CA ASP A 330 -25.29 37.26 -23.82
C ASP A 330 -24.71 38.37 -22.90
N LEU A 331 -23.84 38.01 -21.95
CA LEU A 331 -23.30 38.92 -20.93
C LEU A 331 -22.09 39.70 -21.48
N ALA A 332 -22.24 41.02 -21.62
CA ALA A 332 -21.14 41.93 -21.90
C ALA A 332 -20.32 42.26 -20.65
N ALA A 333 -19.15 42.88 -20.86
CA ALA A 333 -18.41 43.54 -19.79
C ALA A 333 -19.14 44.82 -19.29
N PRO A 334 -18.82 45.36 -18.09
CA PRO A 334 -19.47 46.55 -17.55
C PRO A 334 -19.38 47.81 -18.42
N ASP A 335 -18.41 47.87 -19.34
CA ASP A 335 -18.23 48.95 -20.33
C ASP A 335 -19.06 48.74 -21.61
N GLY A 336 -19.85 47.66 -21.69
CA GLY A 336 -20.63 47.26 -22.86
C GLY A 336 -19.87 46.42 -23.88
N THR A 337 -18.58 46.12 -23.66
CA THR A 337 -17.78 45.34 -24.62
C THR A 337 -18.23 43.87 -24.67
N PRO A 338 -18.60 43.33 -25.86
CA PRO A 338 -18.88 41.90 -26.03
C PRO A 338 -17.68 41.06 -25.55
N THR A 339 -17.93 40.16 -24.60
CA THR A 339 -16.88 39.38 -23.93
C THR A 339 -17.33 37.93 -23.79
N ASP A 340 -16.65 37.00 -24.45
CA ASP A 340 -16.84 35.58 -24.14
C ASP A 340 -16.05 35.21 -22.89
N TYR A 341 -16.77 35.08 -21.78
CA TYR A 341 -16.20 34.68 -20.50
C TYR A 341 -15.67 33.25 -20.50
N ARG A 342 -16.07 32.36 -21.43
CA ARG A 342 -15.50 30.99 -21.54
C ARG A 342 -14.00 30.98 -21.81
N LEU A 343 -13.52 31.95 -22.57
CA LEU A 343 -12.09 32.06 -22.92
C LEU A 343 -11.23 32.47 -21.73
N ARG A 344 -11.80 33.17 -20.73
CA ARG A 344 -11.15 33.55 -19.47
C ARG A 344 -12.17 33.57 -18.32
N PRO A 345 -12.55 32.41 -17.77
CA PRO A 345 -13.66 32.29 -16.81
C PRO A 345 -13.50 33.18 -15.57
N GLN A 346 -12.28 33.28 -15.06
CA GLN A 346 -11.91 34.14 -13.91
C GLN A 346 -12.21 35.64 -14.14
N ARG A 347 -12.28 36.09 -15.41
CA ARG A 347 -12.64 37.48 -15.75
C ARG A 347 -14.07 37.81 -15.30
N LEU A 348 -14.98 36.84 -15.28
CA LEU A 348 -16.39 37.04 -14.90
C LEU A 348 -16.50 37.67 -13.51
N PHE A 349 -15.85 37.07 -12.52
CA PHE A 349 -15.91 37.52 -11.12
C PHE A 349 -15.10 38.78 -10.83
N ARG A 350 -14.17 39.15 -11.71
CA ARG A 350 -13.44 40.42 -11.63
C ARG A 350 -14.24 41.58 -12.22
N ASP A 351 -14.84 41.36 -13.38
CA ASP A 351 -15.65 42.35 -14.08
C ASP A 351 -17.03 42.52 -13.39
N TRP A 352 -17.57 41.45 -12.79
CA TRP A 352 -18.82 41.43 -12.04
C TRP A 352 -18.63 40.84 -10.62
N PRO A 353 -18.03 41.59 -9.66
CA PRO A 353 -17.79 41.10 -8.30
C PRO A 353 -19.08 40.74 -7.56
N GLY A 354 -19.19 39.48 -7.11
CA GLY A 354 -20.41 38.95 -6.47
C GLY A 354 -21.43 38.34 -7.43
N ALA A 355 -21.14 38.26 -8.74
CA ALA A 355 -21.93 37.45 -9.66
C ALA A 355 -21.86 35.95 -9.28
N ARG A 356 -22.94 35.20 -9.53
CA ARG A 356 -23.06 33.78 -9.22
C ARG A 356 -23.40 32.99 -10.48
N LEU A 357 -22.59 31.99 -10.81
CA LEU A 357 -22.90 31.03 -11.88
C LEU A 357 -23.99 30.06 -11.41
N PHE A 358 -24.99 29.82 -12.26
CA PHE A 358 -26.04 28.84 -12.02
C PHE A 358 -26.49 28.13 -13.29
N ARG A 359 -27.21 27.02 -13.11
CA ARG A 359 -27.97 26.37 -14.18
C ARG A 359 -29.42 26.21 -13.77
N SER A 360 -30.31 26.24 -14.76
CA SER A 360 -31.69 25.81 -14.56
C SER A 360 -31.73 24.29 -14.36
N TRP A 361 -32.44 23.85 -13.33
CA TRP A 361 -32.66 22.44 -13.00
C TRP A 361 -34.16 22.14 -12.89
N PRO A 362 -34.67 20.95 -13.26
CA PRO A 362 -36.10 20.66 -13.15
C PRO A 362 -36.60 20.84 -11.70
N ILE A 363 -37.72 21.53 -11.52
CA ILE A 363 -38.41 21.72 -10.23
C ILE A 363 -39.79 21.04 -10.18
N THR A 364 -40.05 20.20 -11.18
CA THR A 364 -41.25 19.37 -11.34
C THR A 364 -40.87 17.90 -11.39
N ASN A 365 -41.87 17.03 -11.21
CA ASN A 365 -41.79 15.58 -11.41
C ASN A 365 -42.95 15.14 -12.33
N GLY A 366 -42.83 13.98 -12.98
CA GLY A 366 -43.92 13.42 -13.80
C GLY A 366 -45.09 12.89 -12.97
N GLY A 367 -46.30 12.96 -13.53
CA GLY A 367 -47.56 12.56 -12.89
C GLY A 367 -48.23 13.69 -12.12
N GLU A 368 -49.45 13.43 -11.63
CA GLU A 368 -50.27 14.40 -10.89
C GLU A 368 -50.46 13.92 -9.46
N ARG A 369 -50.29 14.83 -8.48
CA ARG A 369 -50.31 14.51 -7.04
C ARG A 369 -51.05 15.62 -6.28
N PRO A 370 -52.20 15.37 -5.62
CA PRO A 370 -53.10 16.43 -5.16
C PRO A 370 -52.49 17.53 -4.27
N ASN A 371 -51.45 17.24 -3.50
CA ASN A 371 -50.73 18.21 -2.65
C ASN A 371 -49.61 18.99 -3.37
N GLN A 372 -49.34 18.68 -4.65
CA GLN A 372 -48.30 19.27 -5.49
C GLN A 372 -48.85 19.90 -6.78
N MET A 373 -50.18 20.12 -6.87
CA MET A 373 -50.85 20.73 -8.03
C MET A 373 -51.24 22.20 -7.84
N ASP A 374 -51.26 22.70 -6.61
CA ASP A 374 -51.70 24.08 -6.32
C ASP A 374 -50.75 25.08 -7.01
N PRO A 375 -51.28 26.17 -7.64
CA PRO A 375 -50.45 27.18 -8.28
C PRO A 375 -49.54 27.93 -7.30
N VAL A 376 -48.31 28.23 -7.72
CA VAL A 376 -47.31 28.93 -6.90
C VAL A 376 -47.11 30.36 -7.41
N PRO A 377 -46.93 31.36 -6.52
CA PRO A 377 -46.66 32.73 -6.96
C PRO A 377 -45.27 32.83 -7.58
N TYR A 378 -45.18 33.23 -8.85
CA TYR A 378 -43.90 33.47 -9.53
C TYR A 378 -44.00 34.67 -10.48
N ARG A 379 -43.07 35.63 -10.34
CA ARG A 379 -43.01 36.88 -11.13
C ARG A 379 -44.35 37.64 -11.22
N GLY A 380 -45.10 37.67 -10.11
CA GLY A 380 -46.38 38.40 -10.01
C GLY A 380 -47.61 37.67 -10.53
N VAL A 381 -47.49 36.41 -10.97
CA VAL A 381 -48.63 35.58 -11.39
C VAL A 381 -48.65 34.23 -10.67
N LEU A 382 -49.82 33.62 -10.54
CA LEU A 382 -49.96 32.25 -10.03
C LEU A 382 -49.69 31.26 -11.17
N VAL A 383 -48.62 30.48 -11.03
CA VAL A 383 -48.16 29.50 -12.03
C VAL A 383 -48.61 28.10 -11.59
N PRO A 384 -49.45 27.39 -12.36
CA PRO A 384 -49.70 25.96 -12.14
C PRO A 384 -48.51 25.12 -12.63
N PRO A 385 -48.35 23.87 -12.17
CA PRO A 385 -47.36 22.98 -12.77
C PRO A 385 -47.75 22.63 -14.22
N PRO A 386 -46.79 22.26 -15.08
CA PRO A 386 -47.09 21.83 -16.46
C PRO A 386 -48.03 20.62 -16.50
N ARG A 387 -48.87 20.52 -17.53
CA ARG A 387 -49.82 19.40 -17.70
C ARG A 387 -49.10 18.04 -17.69
N GLY A 388 -49.62 17.08 -16.92
CA GLY A 388 -49.01 15.76 -16.74
C GLY A 388 -47.77 15.75 -15.82
N GLN A 389 -47.50 16.86 -15.14
CA GLN A 389 -46.45 17.01 -14.13
C GLN A 389 -47.03 17.65 -12.87
N CYS A 390 -46.33 17.46 -11.76
CA CYS A 390 -46.59 18.14 -10.51
C CYS A 390 -45.33 18.88 -10.05
N TRP A 391 -45.47 19.80 -9.08
CA TRP A 391 -44.30 20.38 -8.43
C TRP A 391 -43.47 19.30 -7.73
N ARG A 392 -42.16 19.50 -7.62
CA ARG A 392 -41.28 18.53 -6.93
C ARG A 392 -41.57 18.48 -5.43
N HIS A 393 -41.90 19.62 -4.83
CA HIS A 393 -42.24 19.77 -3.41
C HIS A 393 -43.73 20.09 -3.24
N PRO A 394 -44.33 19.89 -2.06
CA PRO A 394 -45.72 20.29 -1.84
C PRO A 394 -45.94 21.77 -2.12
N SER A 395 -46.95 22.07 -2.93
CA SER A 395 -47.42 23.45 -3.18
C SER A 395 -48.66 23.79 -2.37
N ARG A 396 -49.38 22.79 -1.87
CA ARG A 396 -50.39 22.96 -0.83
C ARG A 396 -49.72 23.09 0.54
N ALA A 397 -50.14 24.09 1.31
CA ALA A 397 -49.75 24.25 2.71
C ALA A 397 -50.59 23.36 3.65
N ALA A 398 -50.02 23.01 4.81
CA ALA A 398 -50.83 22.62 5.97
C ALA A 398 -51.47 23.87 6.60
N GLU A 399 -52.51 23.70 7.41
CA GLU A 399 -53.21 24.82 8.05
C GLU A 399 -52.27 25.59 8.99
N GLY A 400 -52.05 26.87 8.70
CA GLY A 400 -51.13 27.75 9.45
C GLY A 400 -49.67 27.73 8.99
N GLU A 401 -49.29 26.94 7.99
CA GLU A 401 -47.90 26.84 7.51
C GLU A 401 -47.67 27.50 6.13
N VAL A 402 -46.39 27.75 5.79
CA VAL A 402 -45.98 28.12 4.42
C VAL A 402 -45.72 26.84 3.62
N ALA A 403 -46.24 26.78 2.39
CA ALA A 403 -46.02 25.62 1.51
C ALA A 403 -44.53 25.47 1.14
N PRO A 404 -43.96 24.25 1.13
CA PRO A 404 -42.57 24.01 0.75
C PRO A 404 -42.15 24.63 -0.60
N MET A 405 -43.00 24.59 -1.63
CA MET A 405 -42.72 25.30 -2.89
C MET A 405 -42.69 26.83 -2.75
N GLN A 406 -43.48 27.40 -1.85
CA GLN A 406 -43.48 28.83 -1.59
C GLN A 406 -42.18 29.27 -0.88
N ARG A 407 -41.54 28.40 -0.08
CA ARG A 407 -40.18 28.65 0.44
C ARG A 407 -39.13 28.72 -0.68
N VAL A 408 -39.24 27.87 -1.70
CA VAL A 408 -38.37 27.92 -2.90
C VAL A 408 -38.54 29.24 -3.67
N VAL A 409 -39.77 29.78 -3.74
CA VAL A 409 -40.04 31.13 -4.28
C VAL A 409 -39.38 32.20 -3.40
N MET A 410 -39.65 32.19 -2.09
CA MET A 410 -39.19 33.18 -1.12
C MET A 410 -37.66 33.29 -1.06
N ALA A 411 -36.96 32.15 -1.15
CA ALA A 411 -35.50 32.07 -1.19
C ALA A 411 -34.88 32.51 -2.54
N GLY A 412 -35.67 33.00 -3.50
CA GLY A 412 -35.20 33.46 -4.81
C GLY A 412 -34.75 32.35 -5.75
N ARG A 413 -35.00 31.07 -5.41
CA ARG A 413 -34.43 29.89 -6.08
C ARG A 413 -35.23 29.40 -7.30
N LEU A 414 -36.19 30.17 -7.83
CA LEU A 414 -36.86 29.89 -9.11
C LEU A 414 -36.34 30.77 -10.26
N THR A 415 -36.07 30.17 -11.40
CA THR A 415 -35.62 30.79 -12.66
C THR A 415 -36.53 30.36 -13.83
N GLY A 416 -36.30 30.91 -15.02
CA GLY A 416 -37.02 30.57 -16.25
C GLY A 416 -38.24 31.45 -16.53
N THR A 417 -39.14 30.94 -17.36
CA THR A 417 -40.41 31.62 -17.70
C THR A 417 -41.54 31.10 -16.82
N THR A 418 -42.67 31.81 -16.79
CA THR A 418 -43.90 31.33 -16.13
C THR A 418 -44.47 30.05 -16.78
N SER A 419 -44.14 29.78 -18.04
CA SER A 419 -44.50 28.54 -18.75
C SER A 419 -43.49 27.39 -18.60
N ALA A 420 -42.24 27.70 -18.23
CA ALA A 420 -41.17 26.73 -18.04
C ALA A 420 -40.26 27.16 -16.86
N PRO A 421 -40.76 27.08 -15.62
CA PRO A 421 -40.00 27.41 -14.43
C PRO A 421 -39.01 26.30 -14.07
N GLY A 422 -37.84 26.69 -13.58
CA GLY A 422 -36.79 25.79 -13.09
C GLY A 422 -36.24 26.25 -11.74
N PHE A 423 -35.47 25.38 -11.10
CA PHE A 423 -34.72 25.67 -9.88
C PHE A 423 -33.35 26.27 -10.22
N LYS A 424 -32.95 27.32 -9.50
CA LYS A 424 -31.58 27.86 -9.54
C LYS A 424 -30.64 26.95 -8.75
N ARG A 425 -29.87 26.16 -9.48
CA ARG A 425 -28.73 25.41 -8.92
C ARG A 425 -27.45 26.18 -9.21
N TYR A 426 -26.92 26.88 -8.22
CA TYR A 426 -25.65 27.59 -8.33
C TYR A 426 -24.47 26.61 -8.42
N LEU A 427 -23.34 27.08 -8.94
CA LEU A 427 -22.08 26.35 -8.92
C LEU A 427 -21.68 25.99 -7.48
N ASP A 428 -21.81 26.96 -6.57
CA ASP A 428 -21.42 26.83 -5.16
C ASP A 428 -22.43 26.06 -4.30
N ASP A 429 -23.62 25.71 -4.83
CA ASP A 429 -24.56 24.83 -4.13
C ASP A 429 -23.96 23.41 -3.95
N PHE A 430 -23.02 23.02 -4.80
CA PHE A 430 -22.10 21.90 -4.60
C PHE A 430 -20.86 22.08 -5.47
N ALA A 431 -19.80 22.69 -4.92
CA ALA A 431 -18.58 23.10 -5.63
C ALA A 431 -17.67 21.95 -6.13
N PHE A 432 -18.16 20.72 -6.11
CA PHE A 432 -17.43 19.49 -6.45
C PHE A 432 -18.15 18.70 -7.55
N LYS A 433 -17.42 17.79 -8.21
CA LYS A 433 -17.98 16.71 -9.03
C LYS A 433 -17.51 15.36 -8.49
N THR A 434 -18.36 14.34 -8.58
CA THR A 434 -17.99 12.98 -8.18
C THR A 434 -16.95 12.44 -9.17
N LEU A 435 -15.89 11.81 -8.65
CA LEU A 435 -14.83 11.25 -9.46
C LEU A 435 -15.38 10.18 -10.41
N SER A 436 -15.04 10.30 -11.71
CA SER A 436 -15.48 9.36 -12.75
C SER A 436 -14.59 8.11 -12.85
N ASN A 437 -14.92 7.20 -13.75
CA ASN A 437 -14.08 6.05 -14.10
C ASN A 437 -12.96 6.39 -15.12
N TRP A 438 -12.76 7.67 -15.48
CA TRP A 438 -11.67 8.12 -16.34
C TRP A 438 -10.70 9.00 -15.56
N TRP A 439 -9.45 8.57 -15.45
CA TRP A 439 -8.40 9.17 -14.62
C TRP A 439 -7.25 9.71 -15.49
N ASP A 440 -7.31 11.00 -15.81
CA ASP A 440 -6.22 11.75 -16.46
C ASP A 440 -5.15 12.18 -15.42
N GLY A 441 -3.97 12.59 -15.88
CA GLY A 441 -2.86 13.09 -15.05
C GLY A 441 -2.12 12.03 -14.21
N LEU A 442 -2.70 10.83 -14.05
CA LEU A 442 -2.25 9.80 -13.11
C LEU A 442 -1.26 8.75 -13.67
N GLY A 443 -0.60 9.03 -14.79
CA GLY A 443 0.43 8.15 -15.34
C GLY A 443 1.57 7.84 -14.36
N GLY A 444 2.43 6.88 -14.72
CA GLY A 444 3.46 6.26 -13.86
C GLY A 444 4.25 7.20 -12.94
N ALA A 445 4.68 6.68 -11.79
CA ALA A 445 5.17 7.47 -10.66
C ALA A 445 6.22 8.52 -11.05
N SER A 446 6.02 9.77 -10.63
CA SER A 446 6.79 10.92 -11.11
C SER A 446 8.27 10.93 -10.71
N ARG A 447 8.65 10.20 -9.65
CA ARG A 447 10.03 9.98 -9.19
C ARG A 447 10.15 8.53 -8.69
N PRO A 448 10.22 7.55 -9.61
CA PRO A 448 10.13 6.15 -9.24
C PRO A 448 11.42 5.70 -8.54
N ILE A 449 11.28 4.86 -7.51
CA ILE A 449 12.40 4.20 -6.82
C ILE A 449 12.68 2.80 -7.38
N TYR A 450 11.65 2.14 -7.94
CA TYR A 450 11.74 0.84 -8.61
C TYR A 450 11.46 0.96 -10.12
N VAL A 451 11.96 0.04 -10.94
CA VAL A 451 11.89 0.13 -12.42
C VAL A 451 10.47 0.41 -12.92
N VAL A 452 9.48 -0.39 -12.53
CA VAL A 452 8.05 -0.18 -12.78
C VAL A 452 7.37 0.17 -11.46
N GLN A 453 6.86 1.39 -11.33
CA GLN A 453 6.22 1.83 -10.09
C GLN A 453 4.87 2.50 -10.35
N THR A 454 3.84 1.91 -9.75
CA THR A 454 2.48 2.42 -9.64
C THR A 454 2.46 3.83 -9.04
N ASN A 455 1.57 4.69 -9.55
CA ASN A 455 1.37 6.03 -9.01
C ASN A 455 0.60 5.95 -7.68
N GLU A 456 1.11 6.60 -6.63
CA GLU A 456 0.49 6.62 -5.28
C GLU A 456 -0.96 7.13 -5.30
N GLU A 457 -1.31 8.07 -6.19
CA GLU A 457 -2.67 8.62 -6.28
C GLU A 457 -3.69 7.61 -6.84
N VAL A 458 -3.24 6.70 -7.73
CA VAL A 458 -4.09 5.62 -8.28
C VAL A 458 -4.49 4.65 -7.16
N VAL A 459 -3.50 4.20 -6.37
CA VAL A 459 -3.74 3.29 -5.25
C VAL A 459 -4.51 3.99 -4.13
N LYS A 460 -4.21 5.27 -3.85
CA LYS A 460 -4.95 6.11 -2.88
C LYS A 460 -6.44 6.16 -3.23
N ARG A 461 -6.79 6.38 -4.51
CA ARG A 461 -8.20 6.39 -4.94
C ARG A 461 -8.87 5.05 -4.65
N CYS A 462 -8.24 3.93 -4.98
CA CYS A 462 -8.76 2.58 -4.72
C CYS A 462 -8.96 2.32 -3.21
N VAL A 463 -7.94 2.65 -2.38
CA VAL A 463 -7.99 2.55 -0.91
C VAL A 463 -9.11 3.39 -0.34
N LEU A 464 -9.17 4.69 -0.68
CA LEU A 464 -10.17 5.59 -0.10
C LEU A 464 -11.60 5.27 -0.56
N MET A 465 -11.80 4.74 -1.77
CA MET A 465 -13.11 4.31 -2.25
C MET A 465 -13.64 3.07 -1.53
N THR A 466 -12.79 2.14 -1.09
CA THR A 466 -13.23 0.78 -0.68
C THR A 466 -12.82 0.34 0.71
N THR A 467 -12.14 1.19 1.48
CA THR A 467 -11.71 0.92 2.85
C THR A 467 -11.98 2.13 3.75
N ASP A 468 -12.18 1.88 5.04
CA ASP A 468 -12.10 2.86 6.13
C ASP A 468 -10.76 2.66 6.88
N PRO A 469 -10.29 3.62 7.70
CA PRO A 469 -9.11 3.41 8.53
C PRO A 469 -9.27 2.21 9.49
N GLY A 470 -8.20 1.43 9.69
CA GLY A 470 -8.20 0.17 10.42
C GLY A 470 -8.55 -1.09 9.60
N ASP A 471 -9.14 -0.95 8.41
CA ASP A 471 -9.36 -2.07 7.49
C ASP A 471 -8.04 -2.70 7.00
N LEU A 472 -8.11 -3.95 6.56
CA LEU A 472 -6.97 -4.71 6.04
C LEU A 472 -6.88 -4.63 4.51
N VAL A 473 -5.72 -4.18 4.02
CA VAL A 473 -5.32 -4.14 2.61
C VAL A 473 -4.27 -5.21 2.33
N LEU A 474 -4.40 -5.93 1.22
CA LEU A 474 -3.43 -6.92 0.75
C LEU A 474 -2.91 -6.56 -0.64
N ASP A 475 -1.59 -6.67 -0.84
CA ASP A 475 -0.93 -6.55 -2.13
C ASP A 475 -0.06 -7.80 -2.38
N PRO A 476 -0.50 -8.77 -3.18
CA PRO A 476 0.25 -10.00 -3.45
C PRO A 476 1.28 -9.83 -4.59
N THR A 477 1.59 -8.58 -4.97
CA THR A 477 2.52 -8.19 -6.04
C THR A 477 3.60 -7.19 -5.62
N CYS A 478 3.37 -6.41 -4.56
CA CYS A 478 4.28 -5.49 -3.86
C CYS A 478 5.12 -4.53 -4.70
N GLY A 479 6.14 -5.04 -5.41
CA GLY A 479 7.16 -4.27 -6.10
C GLY A 479 7.79 -3.24 -5.16
N SER A 480 7.70 -1.95 -5.52
CA SER A 480 8.18 -0.84 -4.69
C SER A 480 7.49 -0.64 -3.33
N GLY A 481 6.48 -1.43 -2.98
CA GLY A 481 5.68 -1.28 -1.77
C GLY A 481 4.73 -0.07 -1.80
N THR A 482 4.20 0.31 -2.98
CA THR A 482 3.31 1.48 -3.11
C THR A 482 2.01 1.27 -2.35
N THR A 483 1.39 0.09 -2.43
CA THR A 483 0.14 -0.18 -1.71
C THR A 483 0.32 -0.15 -0.20
N ALA A 484 1.38 -0.78 0.32
CA ALA A 484 1.75 -0.69 1.73
C ALA A 484 1.97 0.76 2.20
N ALA A 485 2.75 1.55 1.44
CA ALA A 485 3.02 2.95 1.78
C ALA A 485 1.75 3.83 1.77
N VAL A 486 0.82 3.58 0.84
CA VAL A 486 -0.47 4.28 0.78
C VAL A 486 -1.42 3.82 1.89
N ALA A 487 -1.54 2.51 2.13
CA ALA A 487 -2.34 1.97 3.21
C ALA A 487 -1.90 2.55 4.57
N GLU A 488 -0.59 2.54 4.84
CA GLU A 488 0.03 3.18 6.01
C GLU A 488 -0.28 4.69 6.08
N ALA A 489 -0.09 5.42 4.97
CA ALA A 489 -0.36 6.86 4.90
C ALA A 489 -1.81 7.22 5.25
N TRP A 490 -2.75 6.31 4.97
CA TRP A 490 -4.18 6.48 5.23
C TRP A 490 -4.70 5.65 6.42
N GLY A 491 -3.81 5.03 7.20
CA GLY A 491 -4.14 4.33 8.45
C GLY A 491 -4.92 3.03 8.29
N ARG A 492 -4.65 2.30 7.22
CA ARG A 492 -5.11 0.92 7.02
C ARG A 492 -4.01 -0.05 7.46
N ARG A 493 -4.41 -1.23 7.91
CA ARG A 493 -3.50 -2.37 8.09
C ARG A 493 -3.08 -2.89 6.72
N TRP A 494 -1.85 -3.36 6.59
CA TRP A 494 -1.36 -3.88 5.31
C TRP A 494 -0.53 -5.16 5.42
N ILE A 495 -0.70 -6.00 4.41
CA ILE A 495 0.15 -7.14 4.09
C ILE A 495 0.61 -6.95 2.64
N THR A 496 1.92 -7.05 2.38
CA THR A 496 2.50 -6.96 1.04
C THR A 496 3.42 -8.15 0.80
N ILE A 497 3.31 -8.78 -0.37
CA ILE A 497 3.99 -10.03 -0.71
C ILE A 497 4.76 -9.84 -2.02
N ASP A 498 6.01 -10.28 -2.06
CA ASP A 498 6.76 -10.39 -3.30
C ASP A 498 7.62 -11.67 -3.29
N THR A 499 7.92 -12.16 -4.48
CA THR A 499 9.02 -13.11 -4.69
C THR A 499 10.39 -12.42 -4.69
N SER A 500 10.40 -11.09 -4.85
CA SER A 500 11.61 -10.30 -5.06
C SER A 500 12.24 -9.73 -3.78
N ARG A 501 13.44 -10.20 -3.45
CA ARG A 501 14.30 -9.66 -2.38
C ARG A 501 14.72 -8.23 -2.67
N VAL A 502 15.07 -7.90 -3.92
CA VAL A 502 15.38 -6.51 -4.31
C VAL A 502 14.18 -5.58 -4.11
N ALA A 503 12.97 -6.01 -4.51
CA ALA A 503 11.75 -5.22 -4.33
C ALA A 503 11.44 -5.00 -2.84
N LEU A 504 11.50 -6.08 -2.02
CA LEU A 504 11.32 -6.02 -0.57
C LEU A 504 12.38 -5.18 0.13
N ALA A 505 13.66 -5.26 -0.25
CA ALA A 505 14.70 -4.41 0.33
C ALA A 505 14.45 -2.91 0.06
N LEU A 506 13.95 -2.57 -1.13
CA LEU A 506 13.56 -1.19 -1.49
C LEU A 506 12.27 -0.76 -0.76
N ALA A 507 11.27 -1.63 -0.68
CA ALA A 507 10.00 -1.36 0.02
C ALA A 507 10.20 -1.22 1.54
N ARG A 508 11.01 -2.09 2.17
CA ARG A 508 11.46 -2.01 3.57
C ARG A 508 12.12 -0.66 3.83
N THR A 509 13.12 -0.30 3.03
CA THR A 509 13.83 0.99 3.15
C THR A 509 12.87 2.18 2.99
N ARG A 510 11.96 2.13 2.01
CA ARG A 510 10.91 3.15 1.79
C ARG A 510 10.02 3.33 3.02
N LEU A 511 9.57 2.24 3.64
CA LEU A 511 8.64 2.26 4.78
C LEU A 511 9.33 2.66 6.09
N MET A 512 10.57 2.21 6.32
CA MET A 512 11.40 2.64 7.46
C MET A 512 11.65 4.15 7.47
N ALA A 513 11.91 4.73 6.29
CA ALA A 513 12.18 6.16 6.13
C ALA A 513 10.95 6.99 5.69
N ALA A 514 9.75 6.40 5.71
CA ALA A 514 8.54 7.10 5.27
C ALA A 514 8.11 8.18 6.26
N ARG A 515 7.79 9.35 5.69
CA ARG A 515 7.14 10.47 6.39
C ARG A 515 5.70 10.58 5.94
N HIS A 516 4.76 10.44 6.88
CA HIS A 516 3.33 10.56 6.64
C HIS A 516 2.80 11.89 7.19
N ALA A 517 1.61 12.29 6.75
CA ALA A 517 0.90 13.41 7.37
C ALA A 517 0.23 12.93 8.67
N ALA A 518 0.41 13.69 9.76
CA ALA A 518 -0.36 13.51 10.98
C ALA A 518 -1.79 14.06 10.76
N PHE A 519 -2.82 13.26 11.06
CA PHE A 519 -4.22 13.61 10.86
C PHE A 519 -4.95 13.62 12.22
N LEU A 520 -5.92 14.51 12.38
CA LEU A 520 -6.77 14.53 13.56
C LEU A 520 -7.68 13.30 13.56
N LEU A 521 -7.43 12.35 14.49
CA LEU A 521 -8.32 11.24 14.76
C LEU A 521 -9.63 11.76 15.34
N ARG A 522 -10.77 11.23 14.89
CA ARG A 522 -12.08 11.57 15.44
C ARG A 522 -12.17 11.21 16.93
N ASP A 523 -11.65 10.03 17.30
CA ASP A 523 -11.47 9.59 18.69
C ASP A 523 -10.25 10.23 19.36
N SER A 524 -10.23 11.56 19.43
CA SER A 524 -9.20 12.31 20.15
C SER A 524 -9.75 13.63 20.67
N ARG A 525 -9.12 14.18 21.71
CA ARG A 525 -9.53 15.47 22.28
C ARG A 525 -9.43 16.62 21.28
N GLU A 526 -8.40 16.60 20.43
CA GLU A 526 -8.19 17.59 19.37
C GLU A 526 -9.20 17.41 18.24
N GLY A 527 -9.49 16.16 17.86
CA GLY A 527 -10.49 15.83 16.85
C GLY A 527 -11.92 16.20 17.28
N ALA A 528 -12.32 15.84 18.50
CA ALA A 528 -13.62 16.21 19.06
C ALA A 528 -13.78 17.75 19.19
N ALA A 529 -12.72 18.46 19.56
CA ALA A 529 -12.72 19.93 19.53
C ALA A 529 -12.84 20.50 18.10
N LYS A 530 -12.22 19.85 17.10
CA LYS A 530 -12.34 20.26 15.70
C LYS A 530 -13.71 19.94 15.09
N GLU A 531 -14.32 18.80 15.43
CA GLU A 531 -15.70 18.49 15.04
C GLU A 531 -16.71 19.44 15.69
N ALA A 532 -16.49 19.85 16.94
CA ALA A 532 -17.29 20.88 17.60
C ALA A 532 -17.22 22.23 16.87
N ASP A 533 -16.02 22.69 16.50
CA ASP A 533 -15.79 23.89 15.68
C ASP A 533 -16.49 23.80 14.30
N LEU A 534 -16.39 22.65 13.62
CA LEU A 534 -17.00 22.44 12.30
C LEU A 534 -18.53 22.31 12.32
N THR A 535 -19.12 21.82 13.41
CA THR A 535 -20.57 21.53 13.49
C THR A 535 -21.35 22.51 14.37
N GLY A 536 -20.67 23.38 15.11
CA GLY A 536 -21.28 24.27 16.11
C GLY A 536 -21.87 23.54 17.33
N ARG A 537 -21.64 22.23 17.46
CA ARG A 537 -22.12 21.41 18.58
C ARG A 537 -21.09 21.40 19.71
N PRO A 538 -21.49 21.20 20.99
CA PRO A 538 -20.52 20.98 22.06
C PRO A 538 -19.64 19.75 21.75
N PRO A 539 -18.34 19.77 22.09
CA PRO A 539 -17.46 18.63 21.88
C PRO A 539 -17.93 17.43 22.70
N GLU A 540 -17.81 16.23 22.13
CA GLU A 540 -18.17 15.00 22.82
C GLU A 540 -17.31 14.82 24.10
N PRO A 541 -17.93 14.52 25.26
CA PRO A 541 -17.18 14.23 26.47
C PRO A 541 -16.48 12.87 26.34
N GLY A 542 -15.19 12.81 26.69
CA GLY A 542 -14.40 11.58 26.67
C GLY A 542 -14.87 10.52 27.69
N PRO A 543 -14.23 9.33 27.73
CA PRO A 543 -12.84 9.08 27.33
C PRO A 543 -12.61 8.93 25.82
N PHE A 544 -11.42 9.32 25.37
CA PHE A 544 -10.92 9.06 24.02
C PHE A 544 -9.87 7.94 24.07
N ALA A 545 -9.95 6.94 23.20
CA ALA A 545 -9.03 5.81 23.18
C ALA A 545 -7.95 5.93 22.07
N GLY A 546 -8.13 6.85 21.12
CA GLY A 546 -7.31 6.93 19.91
C GLY A 546 -7.66 5.85 18.88
N ASP A 547 -8.88 5.29 18.92
CA ASP A 547 -9.30 4.24 18.01
C ASP A 547 -9.40 4.75 16.57
N ILE A 548 -8.42 4.36 15.77
CA ILE A 548 -8.31 4.71 14.36
C ILE A 548 -9.54 4.30 13.53
N ARG A 549 -10.30 3.26 13.95
CA ARG A 549 -11.51 2.80 13.26
C ARG A 549 -12.64 3.84 13.27
N GLN A 550 -12.63 4.78 14.21
CA GLN A 550 -13.57 5.91 14.21
C GLN A 550 -13.25 6.94 13.12
N GLY A 551 -12.08 6.81 12.47
CA GLY A 551 -11.64 7.60 11.33
C GLY A 551 -10.98 8.93 11.71
N PHE A 552 -10.82 9.77 10.69
CA PHE A 552 -10.26 11.12 10.81
C PHE A 552 -11.37 12.16 10.81
N VAL A 553 -11.09 13.35 11.33
CA VAL A 553 -11.94 14.53 11.12
C VAL A 553 -11.74 15.01 9.68
N LEU A 554 -12.81 15.06 8.89
CA LEU A 554 -12.78 15.31 7.44
C LEU A 554 -13.34 16.71 7.08
N GLU A 555 -12.85 17.28 5.98
CA GLU A 555 -13.52 18.43 5.34
C GLU A 555 -14.95 18.05 4.91
N ARG A 556 -15.86 19.03 5.00
CA ARG A 556 -17.30 18.88 4.74
C ARG A 556 -17.70 19.75 3.55
N ALA A 557 -18.28 19.16 2.51
CA ALA A 557 -18.85 19.87 1.37
C ALA A 557 -20.37 19.99 1.54
N ALA A 558 -20.88 21.20 1.75
CA ALA A 558 -22.32 21.46 1.80
C ALA A 558 -22.96 21.15 0.44
N ARG A 559 -24.11 20.47 0.47
CA ARG A 559 -24.86 20.04 -0.71
C ARG A 559 -26.27 20.64 -0.68
N ILE A 560 -26.39 21.85 -1.21
CA ILE A 560 -27.66 22.57 -1.27
C ILE A 560 -28.51 21.97 -2.40
N THR A 561 -29.67 21.44 -2.03
CA THR A 561 -30.67 20.91 -2.97
C THR A 561 -31.97 21.67 -2.87
N SER A 562 -32.86 21.51 -3.86
CA SER A 562 -34.21 22.09 -3.77
C SER A 562 -35.00 21.60 -2.54
N SER A 563 -34.67 20.42 -2.00
CA SER A 563 -35.32 19.86 -0.81
C SER A 563 -34.86 20.56 0.47
N VAL A 564 -33.57 20.89 0.59
CA VAL A 564 -33.01 21.70 1.69
C VAL A 564 -33.74 23.04 1.77
N VAL A 565 -33.94 23.70 0.62
CA VAL A 565 -34.65 24.98 0.54
C VAL A 565 -36.14 24.83 0.88
N ALA A 566 -36.82 23.82 0.33
CA ALA A 566 -38.26 23.65 0.52
C ALA A 566 -38.66 23.28 1.97
N ASN A 567 -37.77 22.59 2.70
CA ASN A 567 -38.02 22.11 4.06
C ASN A 567 -37.47 23.04 5.15
N ASN A 568 -36.76 24.12 4.82
CA ASN A 568 -36.16 25.02 5.81
C ASN A 568 -37.16 26.09 6.30
N ALA A 569 -37.78 25.84 7.46
CA ALA A 569 -38.73 26.76 8.11
C ALA A 569 -38.11 28.08 8.61
N GLU A 570 -36.78 28.20 8.76
CA GLU A 570 -36.16 29.50 9.08
C GLU A 570 -36.40 30.54 7.97
N ILE A 571 -36.60 30.11 6.72
CA ILE A 571 -36.93 31.00 5.59
C ILE A 571 -38.21 31.78 5.89
N ASP A 572 -39.21 31.15 6.50
CA ASP A 572 -40.50 31.78 6.82
C ASP A 572 -40.28 32.93 7.84
N VAL A 573 -39.46 32.68 8.86
CA VAL A 573 -39.10 33.64 9.92
C VAL A 573 -38.26 34.79 9.37
N ILE A 574 -37.23 34.48 8.58
CA ILE A 574 -36.35 35.49 7.96
C ILE A 574 -37.16 36.35 6.99
N HIS A 575 -38.03 35.74 6.17
CA HIS A 575 -38.92 36.48 5.26
C HIS A 575 -39.86 37.40 6.03
N ALA A 576 -40.57 36.89 7.05
CA ALA A 576 -41.51 37.67 7.84
C ALA A 576 -40.85 38.84 8.59
N ARG A 577 -39.63 38.67 9.12
CA ARG A 577 -38.90 39.73 9.83
C ARG A 577 -38.41 40.83 8.90
N TRP A 578 -37.96 40.50 7.68
CA TRP A 578 -37.43 41.49 6.73
C TRP A 578 -38.52 42.17 5.89
N GLN A 579 -39.66 41.53 5.65
CA GLN A 579 -40.71 42.06 4.77
C GLN A 579 -41.18 43.50 5.12
N PRO A 580 -41.42 43.87 6.40
CA PRO A 580 -41.84 45.23 6.75
C PRO A 580 -40.82 46.31 6.36
N ALA A 581 -39.53 46.01 6.40
CA ALA A 581 -38.47 46.95 6.00
C ALA A 581 -38.44 47.15 4.48
N LEU A 582 -38.61 46.09 3.69
CA LEU A 582 -38.74 46.19 2.23
C LEU A 582 -40.02 46.96 1.85
N ASP A 583 -41.16 46.69 2.49
CA ASP A 583 -42.41 47.37 2.17
C ASP A 583 -42.40 48.85 2.55
N ALA A 584 -41.76 49.23 3.68
CA ALA A 584 -41.56 50.62 4.03
C ALA A 584 -40.66 51.37 3.02
N ALA A 585 -39.52 50.76 2.61
CA ALA A 585 -38.63 51.35 1.62
C ALA A 585 -39.29 51.44 0.23
N ARG A 586 -40.09 50.43 -0.15
CA ARG A 586 -40.88 50.41 -1.40
C ARG A 586 -41.97 51.48 -1.41
N ALA A 587 -42.70 51.66 -0.30
CA ALA A 587 -43.72 52.70 -0.17
C ALA A 587 -43.11 54.10 -0.28
N ALA A 588 -41.96 54.35 0.39
CA ALA A 588 -41.23 55.60 0.28
C ALA A 588 -40.71 55.87 -1.15
N LEU A 589 -40.20 54.84 -1.83
CA LEU A 589 -39.76 54.93 -3.23
C LEU A 589 -40.92 55.26 -4.17
N ASN A 590 -42.05 54.55 -4.04
CA ASN A 590 -43.26 54.77 -4.82
C ASN A 590 -43.80 56.20 -4.64
N ALA A 591 -43.86 56.69 -3.39
CA ALA A 591 -44.24 58.07 -3.09
C ALA A 591 -43.27 59.10 -3.70
N ALA A 592 -41.97 58.86 -3.66
CA ALA A 592 -40.96 59.77 -4.20
C ALA A 592 -40.88 59.79 -5.74
N LEU A 593 -41.34 58.73 -6.42
CA LEU A 593 -41.37 58.63 -7.88
C LEU A 593 -42.76 58.87 -8.49
N GLY A 594 -43.83 58.94 -7.69
CA GLY A 594 -45.21 58.97 -8.18
C GLY A 594 -45.65 57.68 -8.87
N THR A 595 -45.11 56.54 -8.43
CA THR A 595 -45.32 55.21 -9.03
C THR A 595 -46.02 54.26 -8.05
N ALA A 596 -46.42 53.09 -8.54
CA ALA A 596 -47.04 52.03 -7.74
C ALA A 596 -46.34 50.68 -8.00
N HIS A 597 -45.01 50.64 -7.86
CA HIS A 597 -44.25 49.43 -8.10
C HIS A 597 -44.51 48.35 -7.03
N GLU A 598 -44.79 47.14 -7.49
CA GLU A 598 -44.71 45.92 -6.68
C GLU A 598 -43.25 45.50 -6.42
N GLU A 599 -43.01 44.59 -5.46
CA GLU A 599 -41.64 44.20 -5.05
C GLU A 599 -40.77 43.66 -6.21
N TRP A 600 -41.41 43.04 -7.21
CA TRP A 600 -40.75 42.55 -8.44
C TRP A 600 -40.65 43.58 -9.57
N GLN A 601 -41.28 44.75 -9.42
CA GLN A 601 -41.28 45.84 -10.40
C GLN A 601 -40.31 46.98 -10.04
N VAL A 602 -39.78 47.00 -8.81
CA VAL A 602 -38.79 48.01 -8.39
C VAL A 602 -37.58 47.96 -9.34
N PRO A 603 -37.22 49.07 -10.00
CA PRO A 603 -36.17 49.06 -11.02
C PRO A 603 -34.77 48.83 -10.41
N ARG A 604 -33.85 48.28 -11.22
CA ARG A 604 -32.47 47.98 -10.79
C ARG A 604 -31.60 49.22 -10.66
N SER A 605 -31.74 50.15 -11.60
CA SER A 605 -31.17 51.49 -11.58
C SER A 605 -32.29 52.53 -11.64
N LEU A 606 -32.03 53.72 -11.08
CA LEU A 606 -32.88 54.88 -11.27
C LEU A 606 -32.37 55.74 -12.44
N PRO A 607 -33.25 56.45 -13.17
CA PRO A 607 -32.83 57.37 -14.23
C PRO A 607 -31.99 58.53 -13.66
N GLU A 608 -31.11 59.07 -14.51
CA GLU A 608 -30.33 60.26 -14.18
C GLU A 608 -31.26 61.43 -13.80
N GLY A 609 -30.98 62.06 -12.66
CA GLY A 609 -31.82 63.14 -12.11
C GLY A 609 -32.94 62.70 -11.15
N ALA A 610 -33.09 61.40 -10.83
CA ALA A 610 -34.08 60.96 -9.85
C ALA A 610 -33.95 61.68 -8.49
N PRO A 611 -35.05 61.97 -7.76
CA PRO A 611 -35.02 62.67 -6.48
C PRO A 611 -34.11 61.99 -5.45
N GLU A 612 -33.46 62.77 -4.58
CA GLU A 612 -32.56 62.23 -3.55
C GLU A 612 -33.29 61.27 -2.58
N ALA A 613 -34.53 61.60 -2.19
CA ALA A 613 -35.39 60.72 -1.41
C ALA A 613 -35.71 59.40 -2.14
N ALA A 614 -35.85 59.41 -3.47
CA ALA A 614 -36.04 58.19 -4.27
C ALA A 614 -34.74 57.37 -4.31
N ARG A 615 -33.57 58.01 -4.48
CA ARG A 615 -32.26 57.33 -4.42
C ARG A 615 -32.01 56.67 -3.07
N ALA A 616 -32.28 57.37 -1.96
CA ALA A 616 -32.14 56.82 -0.62
C ALA A 616 -33.08 55.62 -0.38
N SER A 617 -34.36 55.74 -0.77
CA SER A 617 -35.35 54.68 -0.60
C SER A 617 -35.05 53.46 -1.48
N HIS A 618 -34.58 53.67 -2.71
CA HIS A 618 -34.14 52.62 -3.64
C HIS A 618 -32.91 51.88 -3.10
N ALA A 619 -31.90 52.60 -2.62
CA ALA A 619 -30.72 52.01 -2.00
C ALA A 619 -31.08 51.19 -0.75
N ALA A 620 -31.95 51.72 0.12
CA ALA A 620 -32.43 51.01 1.31
C ALA A 620 -33.21 49.73 0.96
N PHE A 621 -34.09 49.78 -0.05
CA PHE A 621 -34.82 48.61 -0.53
C PHE A 621 -33.87 47.51 -1.06
N TRP A 622 -32.91 47.87 -1.92
CA TRP A 622 -31.96 46.91 -2.48
C TRP A 622 -30.92 46.44 -1.47
N GLN A 623 -30.60 47.22 -0.44
CA GLN A 623 -29.80 46.77 0.70
C GLN A 623 -30.58 45.73 1.52
N ALA A 624 -31.77 46.06 2.02
CA ALA A 624 -32.60 45.14 2.81
C ALA A 624 -32.92 43.84 2.06
N LYS A 625 -33.14 43.91 0.74
CA LYS A 625 -33.36 42.73 -0.11
C LYS A 625 -32.12 41.84 -0.23
N ARG A 626 -30.92 42.42 -0.33
CA ARG A 626 -29.65 41.67 -0.33
C ARG A 626 -29.33 41.08 1.04
N GLU A 627 -29.57 41.81 2.12
CA GLU A 627 -29.38 41.33 3.49
C GLU A 627 -30.35 40.18 3.83
N ARG A 628 -31.64 40.30 3.47
CA ARG A 628 -32.64 39.21 3.54
C ARG A 628 -32.15 37.97 2.79
N GLN A 629 -31.70 38.12 1.55
CA GLN A 629 -31.23 37.00 0.72
C GLN A 629 -29.95 36.37 1.30
N ALA A 630 -28.99 37.17 1.76
CA ALA A 630 -27.75 36.67 2.36
C ALA A 630 -28.01 35.86 3.63
N GLU A 631 -28.98 36.28 4.47
CA GLU A 631 -29.36 35.52 5.67
C GLU A 631 -30.14 34.23 5.33
N MET A 632 -30.99 34.26 4.30
CA MET A 632 -31.64 33.05 3.78
C MET A 632 -30.63 32.06 3.21
N ASP A 633 -29.70 32.51 2.36
CA ASP A 633 -28.64 31.65 1.81
C ASP A 633 -27.72 31.11 2.92
N ALA A 634 -27.41 31.90 3.96
CA ALA A 634 -26.68 31.43 5.13
C ALA A 634 -27.48 30.38 5.93
N SER A 635 -28.80 30.54 6.05
CA SER A 635 -29.68 29.55 6.68
C SER A 635 -29.77 28.26 5.88
N ILE A 636 -29.91 28.36 4.55
CA ILE A 636 -29.90 27.22 3.62
C ILE A 636 -28.55 26.47 3.70
N ALA A 637 -27.43 27.19 3.78
CA ALA A 637 -26.11 26.59 3.93
C ALA A 637 -25.93 25.88 5.28
N ARG A 638 -26.41 26.45 6.39
CA ARG A 638 -26.39 25.80 7.72
C ARG A 638 -27.24 24.53 7.78
N ASN A 639 -28.38 24.52 7.10
CA ASN A 639 -29.32 23.40 7.07
C ASN A 639 -29.08 22.42 5.91
N ALA A 640 -28.00 22.60 5.14
CA ALA A 640 -27.64 21.70 4.06
C ALA A 640 -27.08 20.36 4.57
N GLU A 641 -27.39 19.28 3.85
CA GLU A 641 -26.67 18.02 4.00
C GLU A 641 -25.20 18.22 3.64
N VAL A 642 -24.30 17.51 4.32
CA VAL A 642 -22.84 17.62 4.12
C VAL A 642 -22.26 16.29 3.65
N GLU A 643 -21.56 16.33 2.53
CA GLU A 643 -20.72 15.23 2.05
C GLU A 643 -19.38 15.28 2.77
N LEU A 644 -18.85 14.12 3.17
CA LEU A 644 -17.52 14.00 3.78
C LEU A 644 -16.46 13.79 2.69
N LEU A 645 -15.42 14.62 2.70
CA LEU A 645 -14.32 14.53 1.74
C LEU A 645 -13.26 13.57 2.27
N HIS A 646 -13.40 12.28 1.94
CA HIS A 646 -12.55 11.19 2.45
C HIS A 646 -11.06 11.30 2.12
N ASP A 647 -10.70 12.09 1.09
CA ASP A 647 -9.32 12.42 0.72
C ASP A 647 -8.78 13.69 1.40
N ARG A 648 -9.58 14.33 2.27
CA ARG A 648 -9.26 15.60 2.95
C ARG A 648 -9.46 15.57 4.47
N PRO A 649 -8.69 14.76 5.20
CA PRO A 649 -8.61 14.84 6.65
C PRO A 649 -7.88 16.11 7.10
N TYR A 650 -8.32 16.70 8.20
CA TYR A 650 -7.61 17.81 8.84
C TYR A 650 -6.29 17.32 9.45
N THR A 651 -5.21 18.07 9.21
CA THR A 651 -3.87 17.74 9.71
C THR A 651 -3.66 18.21 11.16
N LYS A 652 -3.00 17.36 11.95
CA LYS A 652 -2.51 17.73 13.29
C LYS A 652 -1.28 18.63 13.13
N ARG A 653 -1.25 19.76 13.86
CA ARG A 653 -0.11 20.70 13.84
C ARG A 653 1.00 20.21 14.76
N ASN A 654 2.24 20.51 14.42
CA ASN A 654 3.45 20.19 15.20
C ASN A 654 3.67 18.68 15.48
N ALA A 655 3.03 17.81 14.70
CA ALA A 655 3.21 16.36 14.77
C ALA A 655 3.80 15.83 13.46
N LEU A 656 4.72 14.87 13.60
CA LEU A 656 5.35 14.14 12.52
C LEU A 656 5.00 12.67 12.65
N ARG A 657 4.32 12.11 11.65
CA ARG A 657 3.96 10.70 11.67
C ARG A 657 4.95 9.84 10.87
N VAL A 658 5.46 8.79 11.51
CA VAL A 658 6.26 7.73 10.89
C VAL A 658 5.46 6.42 10.81
N THR A 659 5.89 5.50 9.95
CA THR A 659 5.27 4.17 9.77
C THR A 659 5.17 3.40 11.09
N GLY A 660 4.06 2.68 11.27
CA GLY A 660 3.79 1.79 12.39
C GLY A 660 4.75 0.59 12.53
N PRO A 661 4.57 -0.23 13.57
CA PRO A 661 5.30 -1.48 13.72
C PRO A 661 5.00 -2.41 12.54
N PHE A 662 6.06 -2.97 11.94
CA PHE A 662 5.93 -3.97 10.90
C PHE A 662 6.97 -5.07 11.03
N THR A 663 6.69 -6.20 10.38
CA THR A 663 7.55 -7.38 10.32
C THR A 663 8.01 -7.63 8.90
N VAL A 664 9.24 -8.10 8.77
CA VAL A 664 9.73 -8.73 7.54
C VAL A 664 9.69 -10.22 7.78
N GLU A 665 9.07 -10.95 6.86
CA GLU A 665 8.72 -12.36 7.00
C GLU A 665 9.12 -13.11 5.72
N SER A 666 9.21 -14.44 5.81
CA SER A 666 9.54 -15.28 4.66
C SER A 666 8.88 -16.65 4.77
N LEU A 667 8.62 -17.29 3.63
CA LEU A 667 8.25 -18.72 3.54
C LEU A 667 9.43 -19.68 3.75
N SER A 668 10.58 -19.21 4.29
CA SER A 668 11.89 -19.88 4.34
C SER A 668 11.81 -21.43 4.27
N PRO A 669 12.35 -22.06 3.22
CA PRO A 669 11.83 -23.33 2.70
C PRO A 669 12.09 -24.49 3.67
N HIS A 670 11.04 -24.98 4.32
CA HIS A 670 10.14 -26.00 3.80
C HIS A 670 10.84 -27.29 3.35
N ARG A 671 10.80 -28.25 4.28
CA ARG A 671 11.02 -29.70 4.12
C ARG A 671 12.47 -30.22 4.12
N VAL A 672 12.91 -30.62 5.31
CA VAL A 672 13.60 -31.91 5.47
C VAL A 672 12.58 -33.03 5.19
N LEU A 673 12.92 -33.98 4.30
CA LEU A 673 12.21 -35.27 4.26
C LEU A 673 12.66 -36.07 5.49
N PRO A 674 11.76 -36.71 6.24
CA PRO A 674 12.18 -37.52 7.38
C PRO A 674 13.11 -38.64 6.92
N ALA A 675 14.33 -38.62 7.43
CA ALA A 675 14.85 -39.83 8.07
C ALA A 675 14.03 -40.01 9.38
N ASP A 676 13.78 -41.21 9.90
CA ASP A 676 14.68 -42.37 9.91
C ASP A 676 13.95 -43.72 9.69
N GLU A 677 14.75 -44.78 9.58
CA GLU A 677 14.30 -46.17 9.55
C GLU A 677 13.64 -46.63 10.88
N GLU A 678 13.64 -45.81 11.94
CA GLU A 678 13.14 -46.18 13.27
C GLU A 678 11.61 -46.17 13.40
N GLU A 679 10.87 -45.33 12.66
CA GLU A 679 9.40 -45.37 12.69
C GLU A 679 8.86 -46.68 12.08
N ALA A 680 9.61 -47.29 11.15
CA ALA A 680 9.33 -48.61 10.62
C ALA A 680 9.57 -49.72 11.67
N ALA A 681 10.63 -49.61 12.48
CA ALA A 681 10.91 -50.57 13.56
C ALA A 681 9.88 -50.51 14.69
N VAL A 682 9.38 -49.32 15.03
CA VAL A 682 8.29 -49.14 16.02
C VAL A 682 6.98 -49.76 15.51
N VAL A 683 6.66 -49.57 14.22
CA VAL A 683 5.46 -50.18 13.60
C VAL A 683 5.59 -51.69 13.43
N GLU A 684 6.78 -52.22 13.11
CA GLU A 684 7.03 -53.68 13.11
C GLU A 684 6.91 -54.29 14.51
N ALA A 685 7.42 -53.63 15.56
CA ALA A 685 7.29 -54.10 16.94
C ALA A 685 5.82 -54.17 17.39
N LEU A 686 5.03 -53.13 17.10
CA LEU A 686 3.60 -53.10 17.42
C LEU A 686 2.78 -54.12 16.62
N ALA A 687 3.15 -54.41 15.37
CA ALA A 687 2.53 -55.46 14.57
C ALA A 687 2.89 -56.87 15.08
N ALA A 688 4.12 -57.07 15.56
CA ALA A 688 4.58 -58.33 16.13
C ALA A 688 3.89 -58.68 17.46
N GLU A 689 3.54 -57.69 18.30
CA GLU A 689 2.73 -57.91 19.50
C GLU A 689 1.25 -58.21 19.19
N ALA A 690 0.72 -57.74 18.06
CA ALA A 690 -0.69 -57.92 17.67
C ALA A 690 -1.00 -59.24 16.95
N GLY A 691 0.01 -59.94 16.41
CA GLY A 691 -0.15 -61.27 15.78
C GLY A 691 -0.84 -61.28 14.41
N GLU A 692 -1.02 -60.13 13.76
CA GLU A 692 -1.63 -60.01 12.44
C GLU A 692 -0.58 -60.07 11.31
N ALA A 693 -0.88 -60.83 10.25
CA ALA A 693 0.03 -60.95 9.11
C ALA A 693 -0.01 -59.68 8.24
N PRO A 694 1.14 -59.09 7.85
CA PRO A 694 1.16 -57.86 7.07
C PRO A 694 0.52 -58.05 5.69
N PRO A 695 -0.31 -57.09 5.22
CA PRO A 695 -1.03 -57.21 3.96
C PRO A 695 -0.06 -57.33 2.76
N PRO A 696 -0.44 -58.09 1.71
CA PRO A 696 0.47 -58.44 0.63
C PRO A 696 0.97 -57.21 -0.12
N ARG A 697 2.29 -57.16 -0.36
CA ARG A 697 3.03 -56.09 -1.05
C ARG A 697 2.34 -55.65 -2.35
N ARG A 698 1.54 -54.59 -2.28
CA ARG A 698 1.06 -53.86 -3.46
C ARG A 698 2.27 -53.12 -4.02
N ARG A 699 2.68 -53.42 -5.26
CA ARG A 699 3.81 -52.76 -5.92
C ARG A 699 3.54 -51.25 -5.99
N LEU A 700 4.18 -50.48 -5.12
CA LEU A 700 4.28 -49.04 -5.29
C LEU A 700 5.15 -48.74 -6.51
N ARG A 701 4.83 -47.64 -7.20
CA ARG A 701 5.51 -47.19 -8.42
C ARG A 701 7.00 -46.97 -8.15
N ALA A 702 7.79 -47.06 -9.22
CA ALA A 702 9.17 -46.58 -9.23
C ALA A 702 9.25 -45.12 -8.73
N ALA A 703 10.39 -44.76 -8.15
CA ALA A 703 10.71 -43.38 -7.79
C ALA A 703 10.52 -42.43 -8.98
N PRO A 704 10.16 -41.15 -8.77
CA PRO A 704 10.29 -40.15 -9.81
C PRO A 704 11.77 -40.04 -10.21
N ALA A 705 12.05 -40.07 -11.51
CA ALA A 705 13.39 -40.15 -12.07
C ALA A 705 14.14 -38.80 -12.02
N GLY A 706 14.35 -38.23 -10.83
CA GLY A 706 14.90 -36.88 -10.66
C GLY A 706 16.02 -36.72 -9.63
N ALA A 707 16.16 -37.61 -8.64
CA ALA A 707 17.13 -37.43 -7.55
C ALA A 707 18.59 -37.68 -7.98
N GLU A 708 18.85 -38.73 -8.77
CA GLU A 708 20.17 -38.97 -9.38
C GLU A 708 20.50 -37.88 -10.42
N ASP A 709 19.49 -37.37 -11.13
CA ASP A 709 19.63 -36.29 -12.11
C ASP A 709 20.04 -34.97 -11.43
N PHE A 710 19.48 -34.60 -10.28
CA PHE A 710 19.84 -33.36 -9.57
C PHE A 710 21.30 -33.36 -9.10
N VAL A 711 21.74 -34.40 -8.40
CA VAL A 711 23.13 -34.50 -7.91
C VAL A 711 24.11 -34.50 -9.09
N THR A 712 23.80 -35.25 -10.15
CA THR A 712 24.61 -35.27 -11.36
C THR A 712 24.65 -33.90 -12.05
N ALA A 713 23.51 -33.23 -12.20
CA ALA A 713 23.42 -31.90 -12.80
C ALA A 713 24.17 -30.83 -12.00
N VAL A 714 24.14 -30.90 -10.66
CA VAL A 714 24.93 -30.00 -9.80
C VAL A 714 26.42 -30.24 -10.03
N LEU A 715 26.90 -31.50 -10.00
CA LEU A 715 28.31 -31.82 -10.23
C LEU A 715 28.79 -31.43 -11.65
N ASP A 716 27.98 -31.69 -12.67
CA ASP A 716 28.25 -31.33 -14.07
C ASP A 716 28.36 -29.81 -14.28
N ASN A 717 27.47 -29.05 -13.65
CA ASN A 717 27.53 -27.60 -13.70
C ASN A 717 28.65 -27.04 -12.84
N LEU A 718 28.97 -27.66 -11.70
CA LEU A 718 30.10 -27.29 -10.85
C LEU A 718 31.43 -27.52 -11.56
N ALA A 719 31.55 -28.57 -12.37
CA ALA A 719 32.71 -28.81 -13.24
C ALA A 719 32.84 -27.75 -14.35
N LYS A 720 31.72 -27.32 -14.96
CA LYS A 720 31.70 -26.31 -16.05
C LYS A 720 31.87 -24.88 -15.55
N ALA A 721 31.28 -24.55 -14.40
CA ALA A 721 31.16 -23.19 -13.89
C ALA A 721 32.09 -22.88 -12.71
N GLY A 722 32.59 -23.89 -11.99
CA GLY A 722 33.40 -23.66 -10.79
C GLY A 722 32.66 -22.92 -9.68
N VAL A 723 33.38 -22.54 -8.63
CA VAL A 723 32.86 -21.73 -7.51
C VAL A 723 33.42 -20.31 -7.60
N GLN A 724 32.57 -19.31 -7.76
CA GLN A 724 32.96 -17.90 -7.90
C GLN A 724 32.75 -17.12 -6.60
N ASN A 725 33.35 -15.95 -6.48
CA ASN A 725 33.07 -14.97 -5.43
C ASN A 725 32.36 -13.71 -5.98
N THR A 726 32.40 -12.60 -5.25
CA THR A 726 31.80 -11.31 -5.67
C THR A 726 32.49 -10.64 -6.87
N LYS A 727 33.68 -11.10 -7.28
CA LYS A 727 34.41 -10.58 -8.45
C LYS A 727 34.32 -11.50 -9.65
N LYS A 728 34.45 -10.90 -10.84
CA LYS A 728 34.18 -11.57 -12.12
C LYS A 728 35.23 -12.61 -12.54
N ASN A 729 36.49 -12.42 -12.14
CA ASN A 729 37.62 -13.20 -12.66
C ASN A 729 38.26 -14.14 -11.61
N GLU A 730 37.71 -14.20 -10.41
CA GLU A 730 38.22 -15.03 -9.31
C GLU A 730 37.23 -16.20 -9.12
N ARG A 731 37.64 -17.41 -9.56
CA ARG A 731 36.77 -18.60 -9.64
C ARG A 731 37.58 -19.89 -9.45
N LEU A 732 37.11 -20.76 -8.56
CA LEU A 732 37.67 -22.08 -8.25
C LEU A 732 37.25 -23.04 -9.37
N MET A 733 38.18 -23.42 -10.24
CA MET A 733 37.93 -24.39 -11.30
C MET A 733 38.49 -25.76 -10.89
N PHE A 734 37.63 -26.77 -10.90
CA PHE A 734 38.04 -28.15 -10.62
C PHE A 734 38.62 -28.79 -11.88
N ALA A 735 39.83 -29.34 -11.78
CA ALA A 735 40.49 -30.09 -12.85
C ALA A 735 39.83 -31.47 -13.06
N THR A 736 39.33 -32.09 -11.99
CA THR A 736 38.44 -33.27 -12.05
C THR A 736 37.40 -33.20 -10.96
N ILE A 737 36.21 -33.76 -11.22
CA ILE A 737 35.17 -34.10 -10.22
C ILE A 737 34.78 -35.55 -10.45
N ARG A 738 34.63 -36.34 -9.39
CA ARG A 738 34.25 -37.76 -9.42
C ARG A 738 33.30 -38.09 -8.27
N PRO A 739 32.17 -38.79 -8.50
CA PRO A 739 31.30 -39.25 -7.42
C PRO A 739 32.06 -40.04 -6.36
N TRP A 740 31.76 -39.80 -5.09
CA TRP A 740 32.43 -40.43 -3.96
C TRP A 740 31.62 -41.66 -3.48
N PRO A 741 32.20 -42.87 -3.43
CA PRO A 741 31.47 -44.09 -3.04
C PRO A 741 31.34 -44.25 -1.51
N GLY A 742 31.27 -43.13 -0.78
CA GLY A 742 31.11 -43.09 0.67
C GLY A 742 29.74 -43.58 1.13
N LYS A 743 29.57 -43.68 2.46
CA LYS A 743 28.28 -44.00 3.10
C LYS A 743 27.69 -42.81 3.88
N GLY A 744 28.34 -41.65 3.86
CA GLY A 744 27.87 -40.44 4.52
C GLY A 744 27.31 -39.40 3.54
N HIS A 745 27.70 -38.14 3.74
CA HIS A 745 27.09 -36.96 3.14
C HIS A 745 27.95 -36.34 2.02
N VAL A 746 29.17 -36.84 1.80
CA VAL A 746 30.05 -36.38 0.71
C VAL A 746 29.60 -36.98 -0.63
N ALA A 747 29.15 -36.13 -1.55
CA ALA A 747 28.65 -36.53 -2.87
C ALA A 747 29.77 -36.80 -3.89
N ALA A 748 30.86 -36.02 -3.84
CA ALA A 748 31.97 -36.16 -4.79
C ALA A 748 33.33 -35.77 -4.19
N GLU A 749 34.38 -36.35 -4.77
CA GLU A 749 35.75 -35.85 -4.68
C GLU A 749 36.05 -34.95 -5.89
N ALA A 750 36.72 -33.83 -5.69
CA ALA A 750 37.25 -32.99 -6.75
C ALA A 750 38.71 -32.63 -6.52
N THR A 751 39.42 -32.30 -7.60
CA THR A 751 40.79 -31.79 -7.54
C THR A 751 40.88 -30.41 -8.16
N TRP A 752 41.64 -29.50 -7.56
CA TRP A 752 41.96 -28.19 -8.14
C TRP A 752 43.45 -27.90 -8.03
N MET A 753 43.92 -26.87 -8.75
CA MET A 753 45.31 -26.42 -8.71
C MET A 753 45.42 -25.15 -7.87
N GLU A 754 46.22 -25.19 -6.81
CA GLU A 754 46.61 -24.04 -6.00
C GLU A 754 48.04 -23.64 -6.41
N GLY A 755 48.15 -22.72 -7.37
CA GLY A 755 49.39 -22.51 -8.12
C GLY A 755 49.78 -23.79 -8.88
N ASP A 756 51.00 -24.29 -8.65
CA ASP A 756 51.48 -25.54 -9.23
C ASP A 756 51.19 -26.79 -8.35
N GLN A 757 50.51 -26.64 -7.20
CA GLN A 757 50.22 -27.76 -6.30
C GLN A 757 48.78 -28.29 -6.47
N PRO A 758 48.58 -29.60 -6.67
CA PRO A 758 47.25 -30.20 -6.72
C PRO A 758 46.66 -30.36 -5.30
N ARG A 759 45.42 -29.93 -5.12
CA ARG A 759 44.64 -30.01 -3.87
C ARG A 759 43.37 -30.83 -4.05
N ARG A 760 42.82 -31.38 -2.96
CA ARG A 760 41.62 -32.24 -2.96
C ARG A 760 40.48 -31.59 -2.20
N ALA A 761 39.31 -31.47 -2.84
CA ALA A 761 38.07 -31.02 -2.24
C ALA A 761 37.10 -32.19 -2.08
N ALA A 762 36.41 -32.25 -0.95
CA ALA A 762 35.15 -32.97 -0.84
C ALA A 762 34.00 -32.02 -1.24
N ILE A 763 33.03 -32.50 -2.01
CA ILE A 763 31.83 -31.76 -2.37
C ILE A 763 30.64 -32.39 -1.65
N VAL A 764 29.90 -31.55 -0.93
CA VAL A 764 28.59 -31.88 -0.35
C VAL A 764 27.55 -31.10 -1.13
N ILE A 765 26.48 -31.78 -1.51
CA ILE A 765 25.32 -31.13 -2.11
C ILE A 765 24.22 -31.14 -1.04
N GLY A 766 23.90 -29.95 -0.55
CA GLY A 766 22.79 -29.72 0.36
C GLY A 766 21.44 -30.04 -0.30
N PRO A 767 20.35 -29.98 0.47
CA PRO A 767 19.03 -30.33 -0.02
C PRO A 767 18.67 -29.52 -1.27
N GLU A 768 18.07 -30.19 -2.26
CA GLU A 768 17.58 -29.55 -3.48
C GLU A 768 16.62 -28.39 -3.15
N TYR A 769 15.79 -28.58 -2.12
CA TYR A 769 14.88 -27.56 -1.61
C TYR A 769 15.10 -27.46 -0.09
N GLY A 770 15.78 -26.41 0.37
CA GLY A 770 16.05 -26.18 1.80
C GLY A 770 17.33 -25.38 2.09
N THR A 771 17.62 -25.19 3.36
CA THR A 771 18.92 -24.69 3.87
C THR A 771 19.88 -25.84 4.17
N VAL A 772 21.17 -25.59 4.00
CA VAL A 772 22.22 -26.39 4.64
C VAL A 772 22.23 -26.05 6.13
N GLY A 773 21.94 -27.03 6.98
CA GLY A 773 22.05 -26.94 8.45
C GLY A 773 23.46 -27.23 8.98
N ALA A 774 23.74 -26.86 10.22
CA ALA A 774 25.06 -27.02 10.83
C ALA A 774 25.49 -28.48 11.02
N ASP A 775 24.53 -29.39 11.23
CA ASP A 775 24.80 -30.81 11.44
C ASP A 775 25.28 -31.50 10.15
N LEU A 776 24.61 -31.26 9.01
CA LEU A 776 25.02 -31.75 7.70
C LEU A 776 26.48 -31.37 7.36
N VAL A 777 26.88 -30.13 7.66
CA VAL A 777 28.26 -29.68 7.45
C VAL A 777 29.21 -30.40 8.40
N ARG A 778 28.85 -30.54 9.68
CA ARG A 778 29.68 -31.18 10.70
C ARG A 778 29.90 -32.67 10.42
N GLU A 779 28.87 -33.36 9.91
CA GLU A 779 28.91 -34.78 9.58
C GLU A 779 29.71 -35.04 8.31
N ALA A 780 29.47 -34.28 7.24
CA ALA A 780 30.28 -34.36 6.04
C ALA A 780 31.76 -34.03 6.29
N ALA A 781 32.04 -33.02 7.13
CA ALA A 781 33.40 -32.67 7.52
C ALA A 781 34.09 -33.79 8.32
N ARG A 782 33.35 -34.54 9.15
CA ARG A 782 33.86 -35.75 9.82
C ARG A 782 34.19 -36.87 8.83
N GLU A 783 33.49 -36.96 7.70
CA GLU A 783 33.77 -37.95 6.65
C GLU A 783 35.00 -37.59 5.78
N CYS A 784 35.26 -36.30 5.52
CA CYS A 784 36.33 -35.88 4.60
C CYS A 784 37.63 -35.36 5.22
N ARG A 785 37.64 -34.94 6.50
CA ARG A 785 38.79 -34.36 7.24
C ARG A 785 40.13 -35.09 7.09
N ASP A 786 40.10 -36.40 6.87
CA ASP A 786 41.30 -37.23 6.85
C ASP A 786 41.95 -37.30 5.45
N TRP A 787 41.24 -36.88 4.39
CA TRP A 787 41.70 -37.00 2.99
C TRP A 787 41.50 -35.77 2.09
N ALA A 788 40.66 -34.79 2.48
CA ALA A 788 40.43 -33.54 1.74
C ALA A 788 41.14 -32.34 2.40
N ASP A 789 41.60 -31.40 1.57
CA ASP A 789 42.10 -30.08 1.97
C ASP A 789 40.94 -29.08 2.19
N ALA A 790 39.86 -29.20 1.41
CA ALA A 790 38.68 -28.35 1.50
C ALA A 790 37.36 -29.15 1.45
N LEU A 791 36.30 -28.56 2.00
CA LEU A 791 34.93 -29.06 1.94
C LEU A 791 34.04 -28.00 1.27
N VAL A 792 33.69 -28.23 0.01
CA VAL A 792 32.77 -27.36 -0.75
C VAL A 792 31.35 -27.81 -0.45
N VAL A 793 30.65 -27.04 0.38
CA VAL A 793 29.23 -27.29 0.65
C VAL A 793 28.43 -26.46 -0.32
N CYS A 794 27.86 -27.12 -1.33
CA CYS A 794 26.95 -26.53 -2.30
C CYS A 794 25.55 -26.50 -1.68
N GLY A 795 24.95 -25.32 -1.49
CA GLY A 795 23.59 -25.19 -0.93
C GLY A 795 22.88 -23.97 -1.48
N PHE A 796 21.57 -24.03 -1.73
CA PHE A 796 20.82 -22.85 -2.20
C PHE A 796 20.64 -21.80 -1.09
N ALA A 797 20.57 -22.24 0.16
CA ALA A 797 20.61 -21.41 1.34
C ALA A 797 21.40 -22.10 2.46
N PHE A 798 21.75 -21.35 3.51
CA PHE A 798 22.49 -21.83 4.69
C PHE A 798 21.79 -21.30 5.93
N ASP A 799 21.74 -22.11 6.98
CA ASP A 799 21.21 -21.73 8.29
C ASP A 799 22.16 -20.73 9.00
N PRO A 800 21.65 -19.69 9.71
CA PRO A 800 22.47 -18.76 10.49
C PRO A 800 23.45 -19.40 11.49
N GLN A 801 23.16 -20.61 12.00
CA GLN A 801 24.01 -21.37 12.92
C GLN A 801 25.24 -21.99 12.24
N VAL A 802 25.33 -21.99 10.91
CA VAL A 802 26.45 -22.53 10.11
C VAL A 802 27.62 -21.54 10.12
N GLY A 803 28.06 -21.08 11.30
CA GLY A 803 29.11 -20.08 11.50
C GLY A 803 30.53 -20.64 11.57
N GLU A 804 31.51 -19.76 11.82
CA GLU A 804 32.95 -20.00 11.97
C GLU A 804 33.36 -21.34 12.64
N THR A 805 32.74 -21.71 13.76
CA THR A 805 33.04 -22.94 14.52
C THR A 805 32.70 -24.23 13.78
N THR A 806 31.80 -24.16 12.80
CA THR A 806 31.48 -25.26 11.88
C THR A 806 32.34 -25.20 10.60
N MET A 807 32.99 -24.05 10.33
CA MET A 807 33.80 -23.81 9.14
C MET A 807 35.29 -24.13 9.29
N ASN A 808 35.84 -24.04 10.52
CA ASN A 808 37.26 -24.30 10.80
C ASN A 808 37.45 -25.62 11.57
N LEU A 809 37.24 -26.75 10.88
CA LEU A 809 37.36 -28.09 11.45
C LEU A 809 38.81 -28.62 11.31
N GLY A 810 39.73 -27.97 12.02
CA GLY A 810 41.14 -28.33 12.07
C GLY A 810 41.90 -27.85 10.83
N ARG A 811 42.26 -28.79 9.94
CA ARG A 811 43.03 -28.50 8.70
C ARG A 811 42.17 -28.40 7.43
N LEU A 812 40.86 -28.56 7.58
CA LEU A 812 39.88 -28.66 6.48
C LEU A 812 39.16 -27.31 6.32
N THR A 813 39.35 -26.66 5.17
CA THR A 813 38.70 -25.38 4.87
C THR A 813 37.28 -25.60 4.33
N VAL A 814 36.24 -25.16 5.04
CA VAL A 814 34.85 -25.29 4.57
C VAL A 814 34.41 -24.07 3.76
N LEU A 815 33.86 -24.30 2.57
CA LEU A 815 33.40 -23.27 1.63
C LEU A 815 31.89 -23.36 1.42
N LYS A 816 31.16 -22.31 1.81
CA LYS A 816 29.71 -22.16 1.56
C LYS A 816 29.47 -21.71 0.12
N ALA A 817 29.43 -22.65 -0.82
CA ALA A 817 29.10 -22.37 -2.22
C ALA A 817 27.58 -22.20 -2.35
N ARG A 818 27.07 -20.97 -2.32
CA ARG A 818 25.65 -20.71 -2.59
C ARG A 818 25.34 -21.05 -4.04
N MET A 819 24.53 -22.09 -4.22
CA MET A 819 24.08 -22.52 -5.53
C MET A 819 23.08 -21.52 -6.11
N SER A 820 23.19 -21.24 -7.40
CA SER A 820 22.16 -20.53 -8.17
C SER A 820 21.05 -21.53 -8.53
N GLN A 821 19.79 -21.21 -8.23
CA GLN A 821 18.65 -22.05 -8.63
C GLN A 821 18.42 -22.08 -10.14
N GLU A 822 19.29 -21.42 -10.92
CA GLU A 822 19.50 -21.77 -12.32
C GLU A 822 19.78 -23.28 -12.52
N LEU A 823 20.33 -23.97 -11.52
CA LEU A 823 20.67 -25.41 -11.53
C LEU A 823 19.47 -26.39 -11.62
N HIS A 824 18.24 -26.00 -11.24
CA HIS A 824 17.06 -26.89 -11.32
C HIS A 824 16.48 -27.04 -12.74
N ALA A 825 17.06 -26.40 -13.77
CA ALA A 825 16.62 -26.58 -15.15
C ALA A 825 17.46 -27.65 -15.86
N ALA A 826 16.80 -28.67 -16.39
CA ALA A 826 17.42 -29.81 -17.07
C ALA A 826 18.22 -29.48 -18.35
N GLU A 827 18.18 -28.24 -18.85
CA GLU A 827 18.99 -27.76 -19.99
C GLU A 827 19.99 -26.66 -19.56
N ALA A 828 20.86 -26.97 -18.60
CA ALA A 828 21.88 -26.03 -18.13
C ALA A 828 22.97 -25.74 -19.20
N TYR A 829 22.75 -24.64 -19.92
CA TYR A 829 23.67 -23.84 -20.74
C TYR A 829 24.32 -24.45 -22.01
N LYS A 830 24.09 -23.73 -23.13
CA LYS A 830 24.96 -23.72 -24.33
C LYS A 830 25.96 -22.55 -24.40
N ALA A 831 26.06 -21.74 -23.33
CA ALA A 831 27.05 -20.65 -23.23
C ALA A 831 27.48 -20.46 -21.76
N GLY A 832 28.65 -20.97 -21.39
CA GLY A 832 29.14 -20.98 -20.00
C GLY A 832 29.53 -19.60 -19.47
N GLY A 833 28.54 -18.80 -19.05
CA GLY A 833 28.74 -17.41 -18.60
C GLY A 833 27.97 -16.98 -17.34
N GLY A 834 27.22 -17.88 -16.70
CA GLY A 834 26.49 -17.60 -15.46
C GLY A 834 27.33 -17.76 -14.18
N ASN A 835 26.89 -17.12 -13.11
CA ASN A 835 27.43 -17.26 -11.75
C ASN A 835 26.69 -18.39 -11.00
N LEU A 836 26.89 -19.65 -11.42
CA LEU A 836 26.10 -20.78 -10.91
C LEU A 836 26.39 -21.18 -9.46
N PHE A 837 27.55 -20.83 -8.92
CA PHE A 837 27.94 -21.09 -7.54
C PHE A 837 28.71 -19.88 -7.02
N VAL A 838 28.24 -19.26 -5.93
CA VAL A 838 28.79 -18.02 -5.38
C VAL A 838 29.06 -18.16 -3.88
N VAL A 839 30.28 -17.84 -3.44
CA VAL A 839 30.58 -17.69 -2.01
C VAL A 839 30.36 -16.23 -1.60
N PHE A 840 29.43 -16.00 -0.67
CA PHE A 840 29.27 -14.75 0.06
C PHE A 840 29.61 -15.04 1.53
N GLY A 841 30.59 -14.33 2.08
CA GLY A 841 31.09 -14.58 3.43
C GLY A 841 30.24 -13.91 4.51
N GLU A 842 30.69 -14.08 5.75
CA GLU A 842 30.04 -13.50 6.92
C GLU A 842 30.41 -12.02 7.08
N PRO A 843 29.61 -11.23 7.84
CA PRO A 843 30.01 -9.91 8.28
C PRO A 843 31.33 -9.94 9.08
N ASP A 844 32.35 -9.22 8.61
CA ASP A 844 33.59 -8.96 9.34
C ASP A 844 33.37 -7.76 10.25
N ILE A 845 33.35 -8.03 11.56
CA ILE A 845 32.89 -7.11 12.59
C ILE A 845 33.91 -7.08 13.73
N ALA A 846 34.23 -5.87 14.21
CA ALA A 846 34.85 -5.68 15.52
C ALA A 846 33.81 -5.19 16.53
N LEU A 847 33.77 -5.82 17.70
CA LEU A 847 33.08 -5.30 18.88
C LEU A 847 34.12 -4.63 19.77
N GLU A 848 33.97 -3.32 19.99
CA GLU A 848 34.84 -2.50 20.83
C GLU A 848 34.06 -2.04 22.08
N ARG A 849 34.69 -2.10 23.26
CA ARG A 849 34.12 -1.58 24.51
C ARG A 849 34.81 -0.26 24.86
N ARG A 850 34.02 0.81 24.97
CA ARG A 850 34.48 2.16 25.28
C ARG A 850 34.83 2.30 26.78
N PRO A 851 35.64 3.31 27.18
CA PRO A 851 36.02 3.51 28.58
C PRO A 851 34.85 3.81 29.53
N ASP A 852 33.72 4.28 29.01
CA ASP A 852 32.46 4.48 29.72
C ASP A 852 31.64 3.18 29.92
N GLY A 853 32.14 2.06 29.40
CA GLY A 853 31.50 0.75 29.47
C GLY A 853 30.54 0.43 28.31
N ALA A 854 30.25 1.39 27.43
CA ALA A 854 29.37 1.19 26.28
C ALA A 854 30.03 0.32 25.20
N CYS A 855 29.21 -0.38 24.43
CA CYS A 855 29.61 -1.21 23.30
C CYS A 855 29.44 -0.47 21.97
N VAL A 856 30.34 -0.75 21.03
CA VAL A 856 30.30 -0.26 19.64
C VAL A 856 30.66 -1.39 18.69
N VAL A 857 29.89 -1.51 17.62
CA VAL A 857 30.08 -2.49 16.54
C VAL A 857 30.64 -1.75 15.33
N ARG A 858 31.84 -2.11 14.87
CA ARG A 858 32.40 -1.61 13.60
C ARG A 858 32.35 -2.70 12.55
N LEU A 859 31.53 -2.50 11.52
CA LEU A 859 31.55 -3.30 10.30
C LEU A 859 32.83 -2.92 9.53
N LYS A 860 33.75 -3.88 9.40
CA LYS A 860 34.99 -3.72 8.61
C LYS A 860 34.78 -4.10 7.15
N GLY A 861 33.92 -5.10 6.93
CA GLY A 861 33.63 -5.62 5.61
C GLY A 861 32.59 -6.73 5.64
N VAL A 862 32.38 -7.34 4.49
CA VAL A 862 31.88 -8.72 4.38
C VAL A 862 33.04 -9.57 3.87
N ASP A 863 33.18 -10.77 4.41
CA ASP A 863 34.20 -11.71 3.94
C ASP A 863 33.97 -12.08 2.47
N ILE A 864 35.04 -12.01 1.69
CA ILE A 864 35.10 -12.43 0.30
C ILE A 864 36.16 -13.52 0.24
N PHE A 865 35.73 -14.77 0.08
CA PHE A 865 36.64 -15.87 -0.24
C PHE A 865 37.28 -15.61 -1.61
N ASP A 866 38.61 -15.62 -1.72
CA ASP A 866 39.34 -15.56 -2.99
C ASP A 866 39.69 -17.00 -3.44
N PRO A 867 38.91 -17.58 -4.36
CA PRO A 867 39.15 -18.95 -4.82
C PRO A 867 40.44 -19.13 -5.63
N THR A 868 41.13 -18.04 -5.97
CA THR A 868 42.39 -18.06 -6.73
C THR A 868 43.60 -18.24 -5.82
N THR A 869 43.50 -17.79 -4.56
CA THR A 869 44.57 -17.87 -3.55
C THR A 869 44.23 -18.77 -2.36
N GLY A 870 42.95 -19.17 -2.22
CA GLY A 870 42.46 -19.92 -1.06
C GLY A 870 42.22 -19.07 0.19
N GLU A 871 42.43 -17.76 0.12
CA GLU A 871 42.35 -16.85 1.27
C GLU A 871 40.96 -16.23 1.43
N VAL A 872 40.50 -16.07 2.67
CA VAL A 872 39.36 -15.19 2.99
C VAL A 872 39.89 -13.77 3.21
N ARG A 873 39.31 -12.78 2.52
CA ARG A 873 39.69 -11.37 2.64
C ARG A 873 38.45 -10.49 2.81
N SER A 874 38.50 -9.55 3.75
CA SER A 874 37.41 -8.60 4.00
C SER A 874 37.22 -7.63 2.83
N SER A 875 35.96 -7.24 2.54
CA SER A 875 35.60 -6.31 1.47
C SER A 875 36.31 -4.95 1.61
N ARG A 876 36.94 -4.46 0.54
CA ARG A 876 37.73 -3.21 0.59
C ARG A 876 36.90 -1.93 0.45
N ASN A 877 35.65 -2.00 -0.02
CA ASN A 877 34.77 -0.84 -0.16
C ASN A 877 33.34 -1.16 0.29
N LEU A 878 33.07 -0.92 1.57
CA LEU A 878 31.75 -1.11 2.18
C LEU A 878 30.63 -0.35 1.47
N GLU A 879 30.90 0.87 0.98
CA GLU A 879 29.90 1.65 0.24
C GLU A 879 29.57 1.04 -1.13
N GLU A 880 30.40 0.15 -1.68
CA GLU A 880 30.14 -0.58 -2.91
C GLU A 880 29.41 -1.91 -2.68
N ASP A 881 29.74 -2.62 -1.61
CA ASP A 881 29.26 -3.98 -1.36
C ASP A 881 27.99 -4.04 -0.48
N VAL A 882 27.78 -3.06 0.42
CA VAL A 882 26.70 -3.07 1.43
C VAL A 882 25.63 -2.01 1.16
N ALA A 883 24.38 -2.45 0.96
CA ALA A 883 23.24 -1.55 0.81
C ALA A 883 22.77 -1.00 2.16
N CYS A 884 22.59 -1.88 3.13
CA CYS A 884 22.26 -1.52 4.50
C CYS A 884 22.74 -2.58 5.49
N TRP A 885 22.89 -2.18 6.74
CA TRP A 885 23.18 -3.11 7.85
C TRP A 885 22.42 -2.68 9.11
N PHE A 886 22.04 -3.67 9.90
CA PHE A 886 21.17 -3.55 11.07
C PHE A 886 21.85 -4.18 12.29
N VAL A 887 21.63 -3.60 13.47
CA VAL A 887 22.14 -4.12 14.74
C VAL A 887 20.97 -4.31 15.70
N ASP A 888 20.83 -5.53 16.22
CA ASP A 888 20.11 -5.79 17.46
C ASP A 888 21.10 -5.74 18.61
N THR A 889 20.97 -4.69 19.42
CA THR A 889 21.87 -4.38 20.54
C THR A 889 21.54 -5.15 21.83
N ASP A 890 20.48 -5.96 21.85
CA ASP A 890 20.08 -6.79 23.01
C ASP A 890 19.33 -8.04 22.52
N TYR A 891 20.00 -8.84 21.69
CA TYR A 891 19.40 -9.95 20.95
C TYR A 891 19.01 -11.10 21.88
N ASP A 892 17.73 -11.47 21.89
CA ASP A 892 17.16 -12.48 22.80
C ASP A 892 17.38 -13.93 22.32
N GLY A 893 17.70 -14.14 21.04
CA GLY A 893 17.84 -15.47 20.44
C GLY A 893 16.54 -16.09 19.93
N ASP A 894 15.44 -15.34 19.95
CA ASP A 894 14.12 -15.71 19.43
C ASP A 894 13.68 -14.79 18.28
N SER A 895 14.04 -13.50 18.30
CA SER A 895 13.67 -12.53 17.27
C SER A 895 14.76 -11.48 17.01
N PHE A 896 15.05 -11.21 15.74
CA PHE A 896 15.91 -10.08 15.35
C PHE A 896 15.13 -8.75 15.37
N PHE A 897 15.43 -7.88 16.35
CA PHE A 897 14.87 -6.53 16.43
C PHE A 897 15.80 -5.51 15.78
N VAL A 898 15.30 -4.72 14.83
CA VAL A 898 16.08 -3.65 14.17
C VAL A 898 16.20 -2.44 15.11
N ARG A 899 17.10 -2.52 16.10
CA ARG A 899 17.34 -1.48 17.12
C ARG A 899 18.19 -0.32 16.59
N GLN A 900 19.14 -0.60 15.69
CA GLN A 900 19.88 0.40 14.92
C GLN A 900 19.92 0.02 13.45
N ALA A 901 19.90 1.01 12.55
CA ALA A 901 19.93 0.82 11.11
C ALA A 901 20.86 1.82 10.40
N TYR A 902 21.53 1.35 9.35
CA TYR A 902 22.60 2.04 8.64
C TYR A 902 22.53 1.77 7.12
N PHE A 903 22.87 2.77 6.32
CA PHE A 903 22.70 2.80 4.87
C PHE A 903 23.96 3.39 4.22
N LEU A 904 24.97 2.56 3.97
CA LEU A 904 26.30 2.99 3.56
C LEU A 904 26.33 3.47 2.09
N GLY A 905 25.63 2.78 1.20
CA GLY A 905 25.61 3.08 -0.24
C GLY A 905 24.32 3.76 -0.74
N GLY A 906 24.45 4.58 -1.78
CA GLY A 906 23.32 5.07 -2.59
C GLY A 906 22.71 6.42 -2.15
N LYS A 907 21.45 6.65 -2.53
CA LYS A 907 20.69 7.86 -2.17
C LYS A 907 20.22 7.76 -0.72
N ASP A 908 20.33 8.83 0.05
CA ASP A 908 19.81 8.88 1.43
C ASP A 908 18.28 8.68 1.43
N PRO A 909 17.75 7.62 2.06
CA PRO A 909 16.31 7.40 2.12
C PRO A 909 15.63 8.34 3.13
N PHE A 910 16.37 8.92 4.09
CA PHE A 910 15.83 9.76 5.17
C PHE A 910 15.74 11.25 4.82
N GLU A 911 16.13 11.71 3.63
CA GLU A 911 16.10 13.13 3.22
C GLU A 911 14.78 13.87 3.58
N LYS A 912 13.63 13.22 3.37
CA LYS A 912 12.31 13.79 3.73
C LYS A 912 12.10 13.92 5.25
N LEU A 913 12.65 13.01 6.04
CA LEU A 913 12.60 13.05 7.51
C LEU A 913 13.65 14.02 8.06
N LYS A 914 14.88 14.02 7.54
CA LYS A 914 15.93 14.99 7.86
C LYS A 914 15.47 16.42 7.62
N ALA A 915 14.79 16.69 6.50
CA ALA A 915 14.21 18.00 6.21
C ALA A 915 13.09 18.40 7.19
N ALA A 916 12.31 17.44 7.70
CA ALA A 916 11.20 17.70 8.63
C ALA A 916 11.64 17.82 10.10
N LEU A 917 12.71 17.12 10.50
CA LEU A 917 13.26 17.09 11.86
C LEU A 917 14.53 17.94 12.02
N LYS A 918 14.84 18.82 11.06
CA LYS A 918 16.07 19.63 11.06
C LYS A 918 16.26 20.50 12.31
N ALA A 919 15.17 20.85 13.00
CA ALA A 919 15.21 21.61 14.26
C ALA A 919 15.36 20.73 15.51
N GLU A 920 15.13 19.41 15.40
CA GLU A 920 15.05 18.46 16.52
C GLU A 920 16.21 17.46 16.57
N VAL A 921 16.76 17.11 15.39
CA VAL A 921 17.84 16.15 15.20
C VAL A 921 18.95 16.83 14.42
N ASP A 922 20.12 16.92 15.03
CA ASP A 922 21.29 17.58 14.48
C ASP A 922 21.89 16.82 13.27
N GLU A 923 22.72 17.53 12.50
CA GLU A 923 23.33 16.95 11.30
C GLU A 923 24.36 15.86 11.62
N ALA A 924 24.97 15.86 12.83
CA ALA A 924 25.87 14.79 13.22
C ALA A 924 25.11 13.47 13.45
N ALA A 925 23.98 13.48 14.19
CA ALA A 925 23.14 12.29 14.37
C ALA A 925 22.66 11.72 13.04
N TRP A 926 22.18 12.55 12.11
CA TRP A 926 21.82 12.11 10.76
C TRP A 926 23.00 11.49 10.01
N SER A 927 24.21 12.04 10.13
CA SER A 927 25.39 11.48 9.45
C SER A 927 25.77 10.09 9.96
N THR A 928 25.45 9.74 11.22
CA THR A 928 25.68 8.38 11.75
C THR A 928 24.94 7.28 10.97
N LEU A 929 23.82 7.58 10.30
CA LEU A 929 23.11 6.59 9.49
C LEU A 929 23.94 6.09 8.29
N ARG A 930 25.02 6.78 7.93
CA ARG A 930 25.95 6.39 6.86
C ARG A 930 27.29 5.86 7.39
N ALA A 931 27.42 5.65 8.71
CA ALA A 931 28.63 5.14 9.31
C ALA A 931 28.70 3.60 9.26
N SER A 932 29.90 3.07 9.04
CA SER A 932 30.24 1.65 9.27
C SER A 932 30.51 1.33 10.74
N GLU A 933 30.49 2.34 11.61
CA GLU A 933 30.53 2.20 13.07
C GLU A 933 29.14 2.45 13.65
N SER A 934 28.70 1.57 14.55
CA SER A 934 27.41 1.68 15.23
C SER A 934 27.41 2.85 16.21
N ARG A 935 26.20 3.32 16.54
CA ARG A 935 26.05 4.27 17.63
C ARG A 935 26.27 3.53 18.96
N PRO A 936 26.90 4.15 19.97
CA PRO A 936 27.15 3.48 21.24
C PRO A 936 25.86 2.99 21.89
N PHE A 937 25.91 1.78 22.45
CA PHE A 937 24.80 1.15 23.17
C PHE A 937 25.29 0.56 24.50
N PRO A 938 24.45 0.48 25.54
CA PRO A 938 24.82 -0.20 26.79
C PRO A 938 25.08 -1.69 26.55
N PRO A 939 25.87 -2.38 27.40
CA PRO A 939 26.03 -3.82 27.31
C PRO A 939 24.67 -4.55 27.28
N PRO A 940 24.48 -5.57 26.41
CA PRO A 940 23.22 -6.29 26.30
C PRO A 940 22.87 -7.01 27.60
N LYS A 941 21.58 -6.98 27.97
CA LYS A 941 21.04 -7.74 29.10
C LYS A 941 21.00 -9.23 28.79
N SER A 942 20.79 -9.59 27.52
CA SER A 942 20.82 -10.97 27.02
C SER A 942 22.25 -11.55 26.95
N GLY A 943 23.28 -10.73 27.17
CA GLY A 943 24.67 -11.08 26.93
C GLY A 943 25.02 -11.27 25.44
N ARG A 944 24.13 -10.96 24.51
CA ARG A 944 24.31 -11.18 23.07
C ARG A 944 23.85 -9.99 22.22
N ILE A 945 24.48 -9.83 21.08
CA ILE A 945 24.05 -8.92 20.00
C ILE A 945 23.96 -9.69 18.68
N ALA A 946 23.16 -9.20 17.76
CA ALA A 946 23.09 -9.72 16.39
C ALA A 946 23.30 -8.58 15.39
N VAL A 947 24.01 -8.87 14.30
CA VAL A 947 24.28 -7.91 13.24
C VAL A 947 23.93 -8.55 11.90
N LYS A 948 23.02 -7.91 11.15
CA LYS A 948 22.61 -8.32 9.81
C LYS A 948 23.14 -7.33 8.78
N VAL A 949 23.70 -7.84 7.68
CA VAL A 949 24.22 -7.06 6.54
C VAL A 949 23.46 -7.49 5.29
N ILE A 950 23.05 -6.51 4.48
CA ILE A 950 22.28 -6.71 3.25
C ILE A 950 23.01 -6.04 2.08
N ASN A 951 23.31 -6.81 1.04
CA ASN A 951 24.04 -6.33 -0.13
C ASN A 951 23.10 -5.66 -1.16
N HIS A 952 23.69 -5.11 -2.23
CA HIS A 952 22.91 -4.44 -3.29
C HIS A 952 22.09 -5.35 -4.22
N TYR A 953 22.20 -6.68 -4.07
CA TYR A 953 21.40 -7.70 -4.76
C TYR A 953 20.28 -8.26 -3.87
N GLY A 954 20.16 -7.81 -2.61
CA GLY A 954 19.17 -8.33 -1.66
C GLY A 954 19.58 -9.63 -0.97
N ASP A 955 20.85 -10.06 -1.08
CA ASP A 955 21.38 -11.11 -0.20
C ASP A 955 21.53 -10.57 1.22
N GLU A 956 21.11 -11.36 2.19
CA GLU A 956 21.27 -11.07 3.62
C GLU A 956 22.23 -12.08 4.25
N ALA A 957 23.05 -11.61 5.20
CA ALA A 957 23.85 -12.43 6.09
C ALA A 957 23.76 -11.87 7.52
N MET A 958 23.71 -12.74 8.52
CA MET A 958 23.62 -12.36 9.94
C MET A 958 24.72 -13.06 10.74
N ARG A 959 25.25 -12.38 11.75
CA ARG A 959 26.20 -12.94 12.72
C ARG A 959 25.82 -12.52 14.14
N VAL A 960 25.87 -13.47 15.06
CA VAL A 960 25.54 -13.28 16.49
C VAL A 960 26.83 -13.29 17.29
N PHE A 961 26.95 -12.39 18.27
CA PHE A 961 28.14 -12.25 19.11
C PHE A 961 27.75 -12.29 20.59
N GLY A 962 28.53 -13.01 21.41
CA GLY A 962 28.47 -12.89 22.87
C GLY A 962 29.25 -11.67 23.33
N VAL A 963 28.74 -10.99 24.37
CA VAL A 963 29.38 -9.83 25.00
C VAL A 963 29.72 -10.18 26.44
N GLY A 964 30.99 -10.50 26.69
CA GLY A 964 31.57 -10.80 28.02
C GLY A 964 32.53 -9.70 28.47
#